data_AF-A0A4R8RW93-F1
#
_entry.id   AF-A0A4R8RW93-F1
#
_cell.length_a   1.000
_cell.length_b   1.000
_cell.length_c   1.000
_cell.angle_alpha   90.00
_cell.angle_beta   90.00
_cell.angle_gamma   90.00
#
_symmetry.space_group_name_H-M   'P 1'
#
loop_
_entity.id
_entity.type
_entity.pdbx_description
1 polymer ?
#
loop_
_entity_poly.entity_id
_entity_poly.type
_entity_poly.pdbx_seq_one_letter_code
_entity_poly.pdbx_strand_id
1 'polypeptide(L)'
;MPDGSPEPSIPSLGMRTAPTTPSQDQDYGLSPDPRMRLTPRPSPPSSPTVRTAFKPSARMFHPDASVALVGIRGTGRSTLAVMASTALGFRLLDADRYFFQTTGLSRAAYKAQYGPSGYLQEEVKLLRSMLIDNPTRTIVVCGPGAVEGTGRTWLFEYAQSHPVIYVLRNPVEIGNYLGLGDARDVRRLLHLTGPTYRFLSNYEFHNLSMTGSEAQDTSTAQNHLPKSLVLKHVEQDFVQLVCRITGRDLPYPSSLPTKAEHTSPQPEHTPFTYCLPVPLFAVEAAGLALRDIDETADRVHLGVSPHDVRQRFPEFDDAAKNFLTLQYYLLKGCIKGPLGITVVSGKSATSSQSAYQLQVLYHCLRLAPEYLCTDLDLGEKPLGAIIAARGPTSIVGVYHDTSQSASGWRNPMLKDMAHYAERMGCHAVRIYRRAQSREDNFDARDFRKAVAPTLRIPLVVNNTGPHGRFLYSINQVFMPVTDPVLRSFAPDMVDLSLLTIREAQQALYSSYVLDPMYFGIFGNNVSRSLSPAMHNAGYAASGMPHVYKPFESHTIDQIRQFLSDKDFGGMTVVSPFKEEVVALVDFASPEAHAIGAINTLVPLRTPNLDSLAARNRRGPVMALFGDNTDWIGVTTCVRHNLSPINTITPRTTALVVGAGGMARASVV
;
A
#
# COMPACT_ATOMS: atom_id res chain seq x y z
N MET A 1 -60.59 -34.13 -52.89
CA MET A 1 -60.20 -34.38 -54.30
C MET A 1 -58.95 -33.56 -54.58
N PRO A 2 -57.92 -34.15 -55.23
CA PRO A 2 -56.73 -34.66 -54.51
C PRO A 2 -55.39 -34.08 -55.04
N ASP A 3 -54.17 -34.33 -54.51
CA ASP A 3 -53.65 -35.09 -53.33
C ASP A 3 -52.28 -34.48 -52.91
N GLY A 4 -51.44 -35.00 -51.99
CA GLY A 4 -51.46 -36.21 -51.14
C GLY A 4 -50.28 -36.24 -50.16
N SER A 5 -50.28 -37.22 -49.24
CA SER A 5 -49.25 -37.51 -48.21
C SER A 5 -48.26 -38.60 -48.72
N PRO A 6 -47.35 -39.25 -47.93
CA PRO A 6 -47.03 -39.16 -46.48
C PRO A 6 -45.50 -39.23 -46.12
N GLU A 7 -45.16 -39.20 -44.82
CA GLU A 7 -44.31 -40.19 -44.09
C GLU A 7 -44.30 -39.91 -42.54
N PRO A 8 -43.97 -40.86 -41.64
CA PRO A 8 -44.80 -41.06 -40.43
C PRO A 8 -44.12 -41.23 -39.03
N SER A 9 -44.93 -41.04 -37.97
CA SER A 9 -44.95 -41.63 -36.59
C SER A 9 -43.66 -41.92 -35.77
N ILE A 10 -43.42 -41.43 -34.52
CA ILE A 10 -44.16 -41.57 -33.21
C ILE A 10 -44.01 -43.00 -32.60
N PRO A 11 -43.70 -43.24 -31.28
CA PRO A 11 -44.27 -42.58 -30.08
C PRO A 11 -43.36 -42.26 -28.85
N SER A 12 -44.02 -41.59 -27.89
CA SER A 12 -43.60 -41.11 -26.56
C SER A 12 -44.04 -42.00 -25.37
N LEU A 13 -43.38 -41.88 -24.20
CA LEU A 13 -43.87 -42.09 -22.81
C LEU A 13 -42.74 -41.69 -21.83
N GLY A 14 -42.91 -41.19 -20.60
CA GLY A 14 -44.07 -40.75 -19.81
C GLY A 14 -43.67 -40.61 -18.32
N MET A 15 -43.75 -39.42 -17.71
CA MET A 15 -43.31 -39.16 -16.32
C MET A 15 -44.24 -39.73 -15.23
N ARG A 16 -43.69 -40.10 -14.05
CA ARG A 16 -44.26 -39.81 -12.72
C ARG A 16 -43.29 -40.09 -11.54
N THR A 17 -43.67 -39.62 -10.34
CA THR A 17 -42.80 -39.34 -9.17
C THR A 17 -43.04 -40.26 -7.94
N ALA A 18 -42.02 -40.31 -7.05
CA ALA A 18 -41.94 -40.59 -5.57
C ALA A 18 -43.24 -40.88 -4.75
N PRO A 19 -43.23 -41.62 -3.59
CA PRO A 19 -42.33 -41.35 -2.43
C PRO A 19 -41.99 -42.43 -1.33
N THR A 20 -40.99 -42.11 -0.48
CA THR A 20 -40.79 -42.37 0.99
C THR A 20 -40.65 -43.75 1.70
N THR A 21 -39.71 -43.78 2.69
CA THR A 21 -39.62 -44.58 3.97
C THR A 21 -39.31 -46.11 3.96
N PRO A 22 -38.80 -46.73 5.07
CA PRO A 22 -37.93 -46.26 6.17
C PRO A 22 -36.76 -47.24 6.55
N SER A 23 -36.15 -47.04 7.72
CA SER A 23 -34.94 -47.67 8.33
C SER A 23 -35.08 -49.08 8.94
N GLN A 24 -33.96 -49.81 9.06
CA GLN A 24 -33.67 -50.69 10.22
C GLN A 24 -32.16 -51.03 10.38
N ASP A 25 -31.71 -51.16 11.63
CA ASP A 25 -30.33 -51.49 12.03
C ASP A 25 -29.98 -52.99 11.90
N GLN A 26 -28.69 -53.31 11.80
CA GLN A 26 -28.17 -54.60 12.26
C GLN A 26 -26.69 -54.55 12.67
N ASP A 27 -26.44 -54.80 13.95
CA ASP A 27 -25.12 -55.03 14.55
C ASP A 27 -24.49 -56.34 14.07
N TYR A 28 -23.17 -56.34 13.87
CA TYR A 28 -22.35 -57.56 13.93
C TYR A 28 -21.03 -57.27 14.66
N GLY A 29 -21.03 -57.53 15.97
CA GLY A 29 -19.81 -57.56 16.77
C GLY A 29 -19.12 -58.93 16.70
N LEU A 30 -17.81 -58.94 16.46
CA LEU A 30 -16.94 -60.10 16.65
C LEU A 30 -15.68 -59.70 17.41
N SER A 31 -15.53 -60.24 18.62
CA SER A 31 -14.31 -60.13 19.44
C SER A 31 -13.22 -61.11 18.95
N PRO A 32 -11.92 -60.83 19.20
CA PRO A 32 -10.82 -61.54 18.54
C PRO A 32 -10.32 -62.80 19.29
N ASP A 33 -9.92 -63.82 18.53
CA ASP A 33 -9.18 -65.00 19.02
C ASP A 33 -7.65 -64.74 18.99
N PRO A 34 -6.92 -64.84 20.12
CA PRO A 34 -5.56 -64.32 20.22
C PRO A 34 -4.47 -65.36 19.92
N ARG A 35 -4.09 -65.56 18.64
CA ARG A 35 -2.94 -66.44 18.28
C ARG A 35 -2.29 -66.23 16.90
N MET A 36 -1.77 -65.04 16.60
CA MET A 36 -0.65 -64.90 15.65
C MET A 36 0.33 -63.81 16.08
N ARG A 37 1.54 -64.21 16.51
CA ARG A 37 2.66 -63.30 16.72
C ARG A 37 3.26 -62.94 15.37
N LEU A 38 2.91 -61.77 14.84
CA LEU A 38 3.67 -61.13 13.76
C LEU A 38 4.77 -60.26 14.37
N THR A 39 5.97 -60.37 13.81
CA THR A 39 7.14 -59.61 14.21
C THR A 39 6.94 -58.11 13.94
N PRO A 40 7.50 -57.21 14.78
CA PRO A 40 7.33 -55.78 14.57
C PRO A 40 8.02 -55.35 13.27
N ARG A 41 7.26 -54.72 12.36
CA ARG A 41 7.84 -53.99 11.22
C ARG A 41 8.78 -52.90 11.75
N PRO A 42 9.94 -52.67 11.11
CA PRO A 42 10.77 -51.52 11.46
C PRO A 42 9.98 -50.23 11.25
N SER A 43 10.10 -49.31 12.20
CA SER A 43 9.48 -47.98 12.14
C SER A 43 9.89 -47.26 10.85
N PRO A 44 9.01 -46.45 10.22
CA PRO A 44 9.46 -45.52 9.20
C PRO A 44 10.53 -44.61 9.81
N PRO A 45 11.60 -44.25 9.07
CA PRO A 45 12.64 -43.36 9.59
C PRO A 45 11.99 -42.07 10.06
N SER A 46 12.34 -41.64 11.27
CA SER A 46 11.81 -40.43 11.87
C SER A 46 12.01 -39.25 10.92
N SER A 47 10.91 -38.56 10.61
CA SER A 47 10.92 -37.29 9.88
C SER A 47 12.00 -36.39 10.49
N PRO A 48 12.92 -35.81 9.70
CA PRO A 48 13.97 -34.99 10.25
C PRO A 48 13.33 -33.86 11.04
N THR A 49 13.63 -33.82 12.35
CA THR A 49 13.00 -32.92 13.30
C THR A 49 13.10 -31.50 12.77
N VAL A 50 11.95 -30.88 12.51
CA VAL A 50 11.87 -29.53 11.94
C VAL A 50 12.60 -28.60 12.90
N ARG A 51 13.84 -28.21 12.56
CA ARG A 51 14.57 -27.18 13.29
C ARG A 51 13.82 -25.88 13.09
N THR A 52 13.10 -25.51 14.13
CA THR A 52 12.29 -24.31 14.22
C THR A 52 13.15 -23.04 14.08
N ALA A 53 12.46 -21.96 13.71
CA ALA A 53 12.97 -20.59 13.63
C ALA A 53 14.07 -20.33 12.58
N PHE A 54 13.60 -19.77 11.46
CA PHE A 54 14.36 -18.77 10.70
C PHE A 54 14.92 -17.74 11.70
N LYS A 55 16.24 -17.68 11.91
CA LYS A 55 16.84 -16.51 12.58
C LYS A 55 16.56 -15.32 11.68
N PRO A 56 16.00 -14.20 12.17
CA PRO A 56 15.83 -13.02 11.34
C PRO A 56 17.21 -12.46 10.96
N SER A 57 17.70 -12.83 9.78
CA SER A 57 18.79 -12.11 9.13
C SER A 57 18.32 -10.70 8.81
N ALA A 58 19.24 -9.73 8.88
CA ALA A 58 18.93 -8.35 8.56
C ALA A 58 18.48 -8.27 7.09
N ARG A 59 17.19 -8.00 6.85
CA ARG A 59 16.60 -7.91 5.51
C ARG A 59 16.94 -6.59 4.79
N MET A 60 18.21 -6.20 4.84
CA MET A 60 18.74 -5.05 4.13
C MET A 60 19.76 -5.55 3.12
N PHE A 61 19.51 -5.25 1.85
CA PHE A 61 20.27 -5.75 0.71
C PHE A 61 21.02 -4.58 0.06
N HIS A 62 22.04 -4.88 -0.76
CA HIS A 62 22.77 -3.84 -1.48
C HIS A 62 21.87 -3.20 -2.56
N PRO A 63 21.94 -1.88 -2.84
CA PRO A 63 21.14 -1.22 -3.87
C PRO A 63 21.28 -1.81 -5.28
N ASP A 64 22.42 -2.43 -5.57
CA ASP A 64 22.66 -3.12 -6.83
C ASP A 64 22.51 -4.65 -6.75
N ALA A 65 21.97 -5.22 -5.67
CA ALA A 65 21.75 -6.66 -5.54
C ALA A 65 20.72 -7.18 -6.56
N SER A 66 20.99 -8.33 -7.16
CA SER A 66 20.06 -9.02 -8.06
C SER A 66 18.85 -9.57 -7.32
N VAL A 67 17.67 -9.49 -7.95
CA VAL A 67 16.37 -9.85 -7.35
C VAL A 67 15.82 -11.11 -8.00
N ALA A 68 15.49 -12.13 -7.21
CA ALA A 68 14.95 -13.39 -7.72
C ALA A 68 13.43 -13.52 -7.50
N LEU A 69 12.69 -13.92 -8.54
CA LEU A 69 11.23 -14.07 -8.53
C LEU A 69 10.82 -15.55 -8.60
N VAL A 70 10.16 -16.01 -7.54
CA VAL A 70 9.72 -17.40 -7.38
C VAL A 70 8.19 -17.49 -7.29
N GLY A 71 7.63 -18.66 -7.63
CA GLY A 71 6.19 -18.92 -7.64
C GLY A 71 5.79 -19.81 -8.81
N ILE A 72 4.57 -20.33 -8.80
CA ILE A 72 4.10 -21.23 -9.87
C ILE A 72 3.92 -20.50 -11.21
N ARG A 73 3.88 -21.25 -12.32
CA ARG A 73 3.63 -20.70 -13.66
C ARG A 73 2.22 -20.05 -13.72
N GLY A 74 2.08 -18.95 -14.46
CA GLY A 74 0.82 -18.18 -14.58
C GLY A 74 0.65 -17.02 -13.59
N THR A 75 1.48 -16.95 -12.54
CA THR A 75 1.51 -15.85 -11.57
C THR A 75 1.98 -14.49 -12.13
N GLY A 76 2.52 -14.46 -13.36
CA GLY A 76 2.93 -13.22 -14.04
C GLY A 76 4.39 -12.79 -13.80
N ARG A 77 5.22 -13.66 -13.21
CA ARG A 77 6.64 -13.38 -12.87
C ARG A 77 7.45 -12.79 -14.03
N SER A 78 7.35 -13.34 -15.24
CA SER A 78 8.08 -12.82 -16.41
C SER A 78 7.61 -11.41 -16.82
N THR A 79 6.32 -11.07 -16.65
CA THR A 79 5.79 -9.72 -16.90
C THR A 79 6.33 -8.72 -15.88
N LEU A 80 6.23 -9.05 -14.59
CA LEU A 80 6.78 -8.24 -13.50
C LEU A 80 8.30 -8.03 -13.64
N ALA A 81 9.00 -9.06 -14.10
CA ALA A 81 10.44 -8.99 -14.34
C ALA A 81 10.81 -8.07 -15.52
N VAL A 82 10.01 -8.04 -16.59
CA VAL A 82 10.17 -7.07 -17.69
C VAL A 82 9.92 -5.65 -17.20
N MET A 83 8.86 -5.42 -16.41
CA MET A 83 8.57 -4.12 -15.79
C MET A 83 9.75 -3.63 -14.94
N ALA A 84 10.19 -4.41 -13.94
CA ALA A 84 11.31 -4.04 -13.08
C ALA A 84 12.65 -3.91 -13.84
N SER A 85 12.93 -4.79 -14.81
CA SER A 85 14.11 -4.69 -15.67
C SER A 85 14.15 -3.38 -16.45
N THR A 86 13.01 -2.98 -17.01
CA THR A 86 12.87 -1.75 -17.81
C THR A 86 12.96 -0.50 -16.94
N ALA A 87 12.26 -0.47 -15.81
CA ALA A 87 12.24 0.67 -14.89
C ALA A 87 13.59 0.90 -14.18
N LEU A 88 14.30 -0.17 -13.80
CA LEU A 88 15.54 -0.09 -13.00
C LEU A 88 16.83 -0.14 -13.82
N GLY A 89 16.73 -0.40 -15.13
CA GLY A 89 17.87 -0.67 -16.00
C GLY A 89 18.62 -1.97 -15.68
N PHE A 90 17.94 -2.93 -15.03
CA PHE A 90 18.53 -4.22 -14.65
C PHE A 90 18.43 -5.23 -15.79
N ARG A 91 19.42 -6.11 -15.92
CA ARG A 91 19.39 -7.22 -16.88
C ARG A 91 18.27 -8.20 -16.52
N LEU A 92 17.54 -8.70 -17.51
CA LEU A 92 16.55 -9.76 -17.32
C LEU A 92 17.16 -11.13 -17.63
N LEU A 93 17.07 -12.07 -16.68
CA LEU A 93 17.31 -13.50 -16.89
C LEU A 93 16.03 -14.28 -16.58
N ASP A 94 15.34 -14.74 -17.62
CA ASP A 94 14.19 -15.64 -17.48
C ASP A 94 14.64 -17.08 -17.69
N ALA A 95 14.36 -17.97 -16.73
CA ALA A 95 14.89 -19.34 -16.74
C ALA A 95 14.33 -20.22 -17.86
N ASP A 96 13.19 -19.91 -18.48
CA ASP A 96 12.69 -20.66 -19.64
C ASP A 96 13.41 -20.17 -20.90
N ARG A 97 13.56 -18.84 -21.06
CA ARG A 97 14.29 -18.24 -22.18
C ARG A 97 15.79 -18.59 -22.15
N TYR A 98 16.40 -18.54 -20.98
CA TYR A 98 17.83 -18.80 -20.79
C TYR A 98 18.16 -20.29 -20.99
N PHE A 99 17.25 -21.20 -20.63
CA PHE A 99 17.41 -22.64 -20.92
C PHE A 99 17.41 -22.89 -22.43
N PHE A 100 16.48 -22.28 -23.16
CA PHE A 100 16.45 -22.36 -24.62
C PHE A 100 17.70 -21.76 -25.27
N GLN A 101 18.18 -20.61 -24.78
CA GLN A 101 19.40 -19.96 -25.30
C GLN A 101 20.67 -20.79 -25.08
N THR A 102 20.78 -21.48 -23.95
CA THR A 102 21.96 -22.31 -23.61
C THR A 102 21.93 -23.68 -24.28
N THR A 103 20.76 -24.31 -24.40
CA THR A 103 20.64 -25.70 -24.90
C THR A 103 20.15 -25.83 -26.35
N GLY A 104 19.64 -24.76 -26.94
CA GLY A 104 18.95 -24.78 -28.25
C GLY A 104 17.56 -25.44 -28.23
N LEU A 105 17.11 -25.95 -27.08
CA LEU A 105 15.90 -26.77 -26.96
C LEU A 105 14.95 -26.23 -25.88
N SER A 106 13.65 -26.47 -26.05
CA SER A 106 12.69 -26.21 -24.98
C SER A 106 12.88 -27.24 -23.85
N ARG A 107 12.51 -26.89 -22.62
CA ARG A 107 12.57 -27.81 -21.46
C ARG A 107 11.88 -29.16 -21.73
N ALA A 108 10.75 -29.13 -22.43
CA ALA A 108 10.00 -30.33 -22.80
C ALA A 108 10.74 -31.18 -23.83
N ALA A 109 11.29 -30.57 -24.88
CA ALA A 109 12.09 -31.27 -25.89
C ALA A 109 13.37 -31.85 -25.30
N TYR A 110 14.09 -31.06 -24.48
CA TYR A 110 15.31 -31.50 -23.79
C TYR A 110 15.03 -32.67 -22.85
N LYS A 111 13.94 -32.63 -22.06
CA LYS A 111 13.55 -33.74 -21.18
C LYS A 111 13.13 -34.99 -21.95
N ALA A 112 12.55 -34.85 -23.14
CA ALA A 112 12.23 -35.97 -24.02
C ALA A 112 13.49 -36.61 -24.63
N GLN A 113 14.49 -35.80 -24.99
CA GLN A 113 15.73 -36.26 -25.63
C GLN A 113 16.79 -36.80 -24.66
N TYR A 114 16.99 -36.13 -23.51
CA TYR A 114 18.04 -36.45 -22.53
C TYR A 114 17.51 -37.05 -21.22
N GLY A 115 16.20 -37.30 -21.15
CA GLY A 115 15.52 -37.89 -20.00
C GLY A 115 15.43 -36.97 -18.77
N PRO A 116 14.77 -37.43 -17.69
CA PRO A 116 14.58 -36.65 -16.47
C PRO A 116 15.88 -36.27 -15.76
N SER A 117 16.86 -37.19 -15.71
CA SER A 117 18.13 -36.99 -15.00
C SER A 117 19.02 -35.96 -15.70
N GLY A 118 19.12 -36.01 -17.03
CA GLY A 118 19.87 -35.01 -17.82
C GLY A 118 19.23 -33.63 -17.72
N TYR A 119 17.89 -33.56 -17.80
CA TYR A 119 17.14 -32.33 -17.57
C TYR A 119 17.41 -31.71 -16.19
N LEU A 120 17.37 -32.52 -15.11
CA LEU A 120 17.63 -32.03 -13.75
C LEU A 120 19.06 -31.52 -13.58
N GLN A 121 20.06 -32.22 -14.13
CA GLN A 121 21.46 -31.76 -14.08
C GLN A 121 21.63 -30.41 -14.78
N GLU A 122 21.01 -30.21 -15.94
CA GLU A 122 21.14 -28.98 -16.72
C GLU A 122 20.34 -27.82 -16.10
N GLU A 123 19.13 -28.08 -15.57
CA GLU A 123 18.36 -27.08 -14.82
C GLU A 123 19.11 -26.59 -13.57
N VAL A 124 19.80 -27.50 -12.87
CA VAL A 124 20.63 -27.17 -11.70
C VAL A 124 21.83 -26.31 -12.12
N LYS A 125 22.60 -26.68 -13.15
CA LYS A 125 23.71 -25.82 -13.66
C LYS A 125 23.21 -24.42 -14.03
N LEU A 126 22.09 -24.35 -14.74
CA LEU A 126 21.49 -23.10 -15.20
C LEU A 126 21.06 -22.21 -14.04
N LEU A 127 20.39 -22.77 -13.02
CA LEU A 127 19.98 -22.04 -11.83
C LEU A 127 21.19 -21.46 -11.08
N ARG A 128 22.27 -22.24 -10.94
CA ARG A 128 23.52 -21.76 -10.34
C ARG A 128 24.06 -20.55 -11.10
N SER A 129 24.12 -20.62 -12.43
CA SER A 129 24.66 -19.51 -13.22
C SER A 129 23.78 -18.26 -13.14
N MET A 130 22.45 -18.42 -13.17
CA MET A 130 21.53 -17.29 -13.05
C MET A 130 21.60 -16.58 -11.69
N LEU A 131 21.81 -17.31 -10.58
CA LEU A 131 21.86 -16.72 -9.23
C LEU A 131 23.28 -16.30 -8.81
N ILE A 132 24.28 -17.16 -9.00
CA ILE A 132 25.62 -17.01 -8.43
C ILE A 132 26.55 -16.22 -9.35
N ASP A 133 26.46 -16.41 -10.67
CA ASP A 133 27.34 -15.70 -11.62
C ASP A 133 26.82 -14.29 -11.95
N ASN A 134 25.59 -13.95 -11.53
CA ASN A 134 24.93 -12.67 -11.81
C ASN A 134 24.40 -11.99 -10.51
N PRO A 135 25.25 -11.77 -9.47
CA PRO A 135 24.81 -11.29 -8.15
C PRO A 135 24.34 -9.83 -8.14
N THR A 136 24.66 -9.05 -9.19
CA THR A 136 24.30 -7.63 -9.27
C THR A 136 23.48 -7.26 -10.50
N ARG A 137 22.62 -6.24 -10.33
CA ARG A 137 21.81 -5.56 -11.36
C ARG A 137 21.05 -6.49 -12.31
N THR A 138 20.57 -7.63 -11.81
CA THR A 138 19.82 -8.62 -12.59
C THR A 138 18.48 -8.96 -11.92
N ILE A 139 17.40 -9.02 -12.71
CA ILE A 139 16.12 -9.63 -12.31
C ILE A 139 16.10 -11.06 -12.82
N VAL A 140 15.98 -12.02 -11.90
CA VAL A 140 16.04 -13.46 -12.18
C VAL A 140 14.66 -14.09 -12.01
N VAL A 141 14.05 -14.59 -13.09
CA VAL A 141 12.81 -15.38 -13.01
C VAL A 141 13.17 -16.85 -12.89
N CYS A 142 13.00 -17.42 -11.70
CA CYS A 142 13.44 -18.78 -11.40
C CYS A 142 12.61 -19.86 -12.11
N GLY A 143 13.29 -20.94 -12.55
CA GLY A 143 12.63 -22.16 -13.04
C GLY A 143 12.03 -23.01 -11.90
N PRO A 144 11.29 -24.08 -12.23
CA PRO A 144 10.73 -25.00 -11.23
C PRO A 144 11.81 -25.65 -10.34
N GLY A 145 12.99 -25.96 -10.88
CA GLY A 145 14.10 -26.54 -10.13
C GLY A 145 14.66 -25.65 -9.01
N ALA A 146 14.26 -24.38 -8.91
CA ALA A 146 14.63 -23.52 -7.78
C ALA A 146 13.97 -23.92 -6.45
N VAL A 147 12.91 -24.73 -6.48
CA VAL A 147 12.22 -25.23 -5.28
C VAL A 147 12.33 -26.75 -5.08
N GLU A 148 13.18 -27.40 -5.88
CA GLU A 148 13.45 -28.84 -5.86
C GLU A 148 14.94 -29.13 -5.65
N GLY A 149 15.27 -30.31 -5.12
CA GLY A 149 16.65 -30.79 -4.99
C GLY A 149 17.64 -29.79 -4.38
N THR A 150 18.80 -29.65 -5.04
CA THR A 150 19.88 -28.70 -4.68
C THR A 150 19.52 -27.24 -4.90
N GLY A 151 18.56 -26.94 -5.79
CA GLY A 151 18.12 -25.57 -6.04
C GLY A 151 17.49 -24.92 -4.82
N ARG A 152 16.82 -25.71 -3.96
CA ARG A 152 16.33 -25.25 -2.65
C ARG A 152 17.45 -24.70 -1.77
N THR A 153 18.59 -25.40 -1.72
CA THR A 153 19.73 -25.01 -0.89
C THR A 153 20.31 -23.69 -1.36
N TRP A 154 20.60 -23.57 -2.67
CA TRP A 154 21.14 -22.33 -3.22
C TRP A 154 20.18 -21.16 -3.12
N LEU A 155 18.87 -21.37 -3.33
CA LEU A 155 17.90 -20.29 -3.17
C LEU A 155 17.78 -19.85 -1.71
N PHE A 156 17.86 -20.78 -0.76
CA PHE A 156 17.89 -20.47 0.68
C PHE A 156 19.15 -19.72 1.12
N GLU A 157 20.31 -20.06 0.55
CA GLU A 157 21.59 -19.37 0.76
C GLU A 157 21.57 -17.97 0.11
N TYR A 158 21.10 -17.88 -1.14
CA TYR A 158 20.94 -16.64 -1.89
C TYR A 158 20.01 -15.65 -1.17
N ALA A 159 18.90 -16.14 -0.58
CA ALA A 159 17.99 -15.36 0.24
C ALA A 159 18.63 -14.75 1.52
N GLN A 160 19.84 -15.15 1.92
CA GLN A 160 20.56 -14.49 3.03
C GLN A 160 21.28 -13.20 2.60
N SER A 161 21.56 -13.03 1.31
CA SER A 161 22.36 -11.91 0.77
C SER A 161 21.68 -11.13 -0.36
N HIS A 162 20.55 -11.63 -0.88
CA HIS A 162 19.81 -11.03 -2.00
C HIS A 162 18.29 -11.12 -1.79
N PRO A 163 17.49 -10.19 -2.34
CA PRO A 163 16.04 -10.26 -2.23
C PRO A 163 15.45 -11.39 -3.08
N VAL A 164 14.70 -12.29 -2.43
CA VAL A 164 13.85 -13.27 -3.10
C VAL A 164 12.37 -12.96 -2.84
N ILE A 165 11.60 -12.73 -3.91
CA ILE A 165 10.18 -12.38 -3.87
C ILE A 165 9.34 -13.58 -4.33
N TYR A 166 8.42 -14.04 -3.47
CA TYR A 166 7.36 -14.97 -3.86
C TYR A 166 6.19 -14.21 -4.49
N VAL A 167 5.88 -14.51 -5.75
CA VAL A 167 4.79 -13.90 -6.50
C VAL A 167 3.55 -14.80 -6.45
N LEU A 168 2.46 -14.23 -5.93
CA LEU A 168 1.14 -14.85 -5.83
C LEU A 168 0.19 -14.24 -6.87
N ARG A 169 -0.90 -14.96 -7.19
CA ARG A 169 -2.01 -14.51 -8.04
C ARG A 169 -3.26 -15.33 -7.74
N ASN A 170 -4.44 -14.83 -8.09
CA ASN A 170 -5.70 -15.54 -7.93
C ASN A 170 -5.66 -16.93 -8.60
N PRO A 171 -6.01 -18.03 -7.89
CA PRO A 171 -6.02 -19.39 -8.44
C PRO A 171 -6.86 -19.56 -9.71
N VAL A 172 -7.96 -18.81 -9.85
CA VAL A 172 -8.85 -18.88 -11.02
C VAL A 172 -8.14 -18.36 -12.28
N GLU A 173 -7.42 -17.25 -12.16
CA GLU A 173 -6.67 -16.64 -13.26
C GLU A 173 -5.48 -17.50 -13.69
N ILE A 174 -4.81 -18.13 -12.73
CA ILE A 174 -3.75 -19.12 -13.00
C ILE A 174 -4.33 -20.33 -13.74
N GLY A 175 -5.51 -20.82 -13.34
CA GLY A 175 -6.22 -21.88 -14.05
C GLY A 175 -6.53 -21.50 -15.49
N ASN A 176 -7.17 -20.34 -15.69
CA ASN A 176 -7.50 -19.80 -17.02
C ASN A 176 -6.24 -19.65 -17.91
N TYR A 177 -5.13 -19.15 -17.35
CA TYR A 177 -3.86 -19.00 -18.09
C TYR A 177 -3.21 -20.35 -18.47
N LEU A 178 -3.34 -21.37 -17.59
CA LEU A 178 -2.79 -22.70 -17.82
C LEU A 178 -3.72 -23.61 -18.65
N GLY A 179 -4.93 -23.15 -19.01
CA GLY A 179 -5.95 -23.97 -19.67
C GLY A 179 -6.57 -25.03 -18.75
N LEU A 180 -6.48 -24.86 -17.43
CA LEU A 180 -7.05 -25.78 -16.44
C LEU A 180 -8.48 -25.36 -16.10
N GLY A 181 -9.44 -26.23 -16.40
CA GLY A 181 -10.87 -25.94 -16.21
C GLY A 181 -11.35 -25.91 -14.75
N ASP A 182 -10.57 -26.42 -13.80
CA ASP A 182 -10.93 -26.46 -12.37
C ASP A 182 -9.93 -25.69 -11.50
N ALA A 183 -10.41 -24.63 -10.85
CA ALA A 183 -9.63 -23.84 -9.92
C ALA A 183 -9.26 -24.61 -8.62
N ARG A 184 -9.92 -25.73 -8.31
CA ARG A 184 -9.62 -26.58 -7.14
C ARG A 184 -8.24 -27.21 -7.23
N ASP A 185 -7.82 -27.68 -8.41
CA ASP A 185 -6.49 -28.27 -8.61
C ASP A 185 -5.38 -27.22 -8.44
N VAL A 186 -5.61 -26.00 -8.95
CA VAL A 186 -4.68 -24.87 -8.75
C VAL A 186 -4.59 -24.47 -7.28
N ARG A 187 -5.73 -24.41 -6.56
CA ARG A 187 -5.76 -24.16 -5.11
C ARG A 187 -5.01 -25.25 -4.34
N ARG A 188 -5.17 -26.52 -4.71
CA ARG A 188 -4.46 -27.65 -4.10
C ARG A 188 -2.95 -27.57 -4.35
N LEU A 189 -2.53 -27.24 -5.56
CA LEU A 189 -1.11 -27.04 -5.91
C LEU A 189 -0.50 -25.87 -5.11
N LEU A 190 -1.21 -24.74 -5.01
CA LEU A 190 -0.78 -23.58 -4.22
C LEU A 190 -0.65 -23.92 -2.74
N HIS A 191 -1.64 -24.63 -2.16
CA HIS A 191 -1.58 -25.08 -0.77
C HIS A 191 -0.38 -26.02 -0.48
N LEU A 192 -0.06 -26.91 -1.42
CA LEU A 192 1.09 -27.84 -1.27
C LEU A 192 2.45 -27.15 -1.46
N THR A 193 2.54 -26.15 -2.34
CA THR A 193 3.82 -25.52 -2.72
C THR A 193 4.11 -24.20 -2.01
N GLY A 194 3.08 -23.46 -1.57
CA GLY A 194 3.17 -22.18 -0.86
C GLY A 194 4.13 -22.18 0.33
N PRO A 195 4.06 -23.17 1.25
CA PRO A 195 4.98 -23.26 2.38
C PRO A 195 6.45 -23.38 1.96
N THR A 196 6.75 -24.07 0.85
CA THR A 196 8.11 -24.15 0.28
C THR A 196 8.54 -22.80 -0.29
N TYR A 197 7.71 -22.14 -1.10
CA TYR A 197 8.05 -20.82 -1.65
C TYR A 197 8.28 -19.78 -0.55
N ARG A 198 7.45 -19.80 0.51
CA ARG A 198 7.61 -18.89 1.66
C ARG A 198 8.88 -19.15 2.47
N PHE A 199 9.25 -20.42 2.66
CA PHE A 199 10.50 -20.79 3.33
C PHE A 199 11.75 -20.35 2.55
N LEU A 200 11.68 -20.32 1.22
CA LEU A 200 12.77 -19.97 0.31
C LEU A 200 12.76 -18.50 -0.14
N SER A 201 11.95 -17.63 0.48
CA SER A 201 11.82 -16.22 0.08
C SER A 201 11.79 -15.27 1.27
N ASN A 202 12.15 -14.00 1.04
CA ASN A 202 12.14 -12.95 2.06
C ASN A 202 10.85 -12.11 2.00
N TYR A 203 10.31 -11.93 0.79
CA TYR A 203 9.20 -11.01 0.51
C TYR A 203 8.08 -11.67 -0.30
N GLU A 204 6.91 -11.03 -0.33
CA GLU A 204 5.73 -11.45 -1.08
C GLU A 204 5.11 -10.32 -1.89
N PHE A 205 4.70 -10.63 -3.12
CA PHE A 205 3.93 -9.74 -3.99
C PHE A 205 2.71 -10.47 -4.54
N HIS A 206 1.50 -9.90 -4.36
CA HIS A 206 0.29 -10.45 -4.96
C HIS A 206 -0.05 -9.69 -6.23
N ASN A 207 0.17 -10.33 -7.38
CA ASN A 207 -0.18 -9.80 -8.69
C ASN A 207 -1.70 -9.82 -8.88
N LEU A 208 -2.34 -8.66 -8.69
CA LEU A 208 -3.77 -8.46 -8.91
C LEU A 208 -4.08 -8.31 -10.40
N SER A 209 -5.16 -8.94 -10.88
CA SER A 209 -5.76 -8.61 -12.17
C SER A 209 -7.01 -7.77 -11.97
N MET A 210 -6.95 -6.49 -12.36
CA MET A 210 -8.15 -5.64 -12.46
C MET A 210 -8.95 -6.05 -13.71
N THR A 211 -9.65 -7.18 -13.64
CA THR A 211 -10.52 -7.70 -14.73
C THR A 211 -11.85 -8.28 -14.21
N GLY A 212 -12.15 -8.17 -12.92
CA GLY A 212 -13.22 -8.92 -12.26
C GLY A 212 -14.61 -8.28 -12.20
N SER A 213 -14.71 -6.94 -12.15
CA SER A 213 -16.00 -6.26 -11.83
C SER A 213 -16.39 -5.10 -12.74
N GLU A 214 -15.48 -4.51 -13.52
CA GLU A 214 -15.86 -3.49 -14.53
C GLU A 214 -16.73 -4.06 -15.68
N ALA A 215 -16.88 -5.39 -15.77
CA ALA A 215 -17.50 -6.06 -16.92
C ALA A 215 -18.98 -6.44 -16.75
N GLN A 216 -19.61 -6.18 -15.61
CA GLN A 216 -21.00 -6.61 -15.33
C GLN A 216 -21.99 -5.50 -14.93
N ASP A 217 -21.53 -4.34 -14.46
CA ASP A 217 -22.43 -3.20 -14.14
C ASP A 217 -22.79 -2.38 -15.39
N THR A 218 -23.57 -2.98 -16.28
CA THR A 218 -24.11 -2.30 -17.46
C THR A 218 -25.28 -1.39 -17.11
N SER A 219 -25.02 -0.09 -16.88
CA SER A 219 -26.05 0.96 -17.09
C SER A 219 -25.52 2.38 -17.32
N THR A 220 -24.26 2.70 -17.01
CA THR A 220 -23.66 4.01 -17.29
C THR A 220 -22.39 3.87 -18.14
N ALA A 221 -22.40 4.48 -19.33
CA ALA A 221 -21.21 4.54 -20.19
C ALA A 221 -20.17 5.52 -19.62
N GLN A 222 -18.90 5.28 -19.94
CA GLN A 222 -17.68 6.01 -19.52
C GLN A 222 -17.07 5.57 -18.17
N ASN A 223 -16.21 4.53 -18.19
CA ASN A 223 -14.90 4.47 -17.49
C ASN A 223 -14.26 3.05 -17.49
N HIS A 224 -14.15 2.40 -18.65
CA HIS A 224 -13.23 1.25 -18.77
C HIS A 224 -11.80 1.76 -18.91
N LEU A 225 -10.92 1.47 -17.94
CA LEU A 225 -9.50 1.77 -18.13
C LEU A 225 -8.94 0.84 -19.23
N PRO A 226 -8.18 1.37 -20.22
CA PRO A 226 -7.44 0.53 -21.15
C PRO A 226 -6.55 -0.48 -20.40
N LYS A 227 -6.44 -1.72 -20.91
CA LYS A 227 -5.64 -2.79 -20.27
C LYS A 227 -4.17 -2.39 -19.99
N SER A 228 -3.64 -1.44 -20.75
CA SER A 228 -2.34 -0.82 -20.51
C SER A 228 -2.23 -0.05 -19.20
N LEU A 229 -3.30 0.58 -18.71
CA LEU A 229 -3.30 1.37 -17.48
C LEU A 229 -3.48 0.50 -16.23
N VAL A 230 -4.17 -0.64 -16.36
CA VAL A 230 -4.22 -1.68 -15.31
C VAL A 230 -2.82 -2.21 -15.01
N LEU A 231 -2.05 -2.53 -16.06
CA LEU A 231 -0.66 -2.99 -15.91
C LEU A 231 0.26 -1.93 -15.29
N LYS A 232 -0.11 -0.64 -15.36
CA LYS A 232 0.71 0.46 -14.84
C LYS A 232 0.70 0.56 -13.31
N HIS A 233 -0.46 0.35 -12.68
CA HIS A 233 -0.55 0.32 -11.22
C HIS A 233 0.26 -0.87 -10.66
N VAL A 234 0.15 -2.03 -11.32
CA VAL A 234 0.96 -3.22 -10.99
C VAL A 234 2.46 -2.99 -11.18
N GLU A 235 2.87 -2.28 -12.26
CA GLU A 235 4.26 -1.85 -12.46
C GLU A 235 4.73 -0.93 -11.33
N GLN A 236 3.95 0.10 -10.98
CA GLN A 236 4.28 1.06 -9.92
C GLN A 236 4.45 0.37 -8.56
N ASP A 237 3.50 -0.45 -8.13
CA ASP A 237 3.56 -1.17 -6.86
C ASP A 237 4.75 -2.14 -6.81
N PHE A 238 5.00 -2.87 -7.90
CA PHE A 238 6.09 -3.85 -7.95
C PHE A 238 7.47 -3.17 -7.97
N VAL A 239 7.62 -2.10 -8.74
CA VAL A 239 8.86 -1.30 -8.77
C VAL A 239 9.08 -0.60 -7.43
N GLN A 240 8.01 -0.11 -6.77
CA GLN A 240 8.07 0.46 -5.42
C GLN A 240 8.58 -0.56 -4.40
N LEU A 241 8.04 -1.79 -4.42
CA LEU A 241 8.55 -2.88 -3.58
C LEU A 241 10.03 -3.16 -3.86
N VAL A 242 10.43 -3.33 -5.12
CA VAL A 242 11.82 -3.67 -5.48
C VAL A 242 12.81 -2.58 -5.07
N CYS A 243 12.49 -1.30 -5.28
CA CYS A 243 13.34 -0.18 -4.85
C CYS A 243 13.49 -0.17 -3.33
N ARG A 244 12.37 -0.30 -2.60
CA ARG A 244 12.39 -0.29 -1.13
C ARG A 244 13.17 -1.45 -0.52
N ILE A 245 13.04 -2.68 -1.04
CA ILE A 245 13.78 -3.83 -0.49
C ILE A 245 15.27 -3.84 -0.85
N THR A 246 15.67 -3.13 -1.92
CA THR A 246 17.09 -2.94 -2.28
C THR A 246 17.70 -1.68 -1.66
N GLY A 247 16.89 -0.75 -1.14
CA GLY A 247 17.38 0.54 -0.67
C GLY A 247 17.80 1.48 -1.81
N ARG A 248 17.16 1.34 -2.98
CA ARG A 248 17.30 2.26 -4.11
C ARG A 248 16.26 3.37 -4.05
N ASP A 249 16.67 4.54 -4.51
CA ASP A 249 15.72 5.58 -4.94
C ASP A 249 14.94 5.08 -6.16
N LEU A 250 13.72 5.57 -6.30
CA LEU A 250 12.89 5.24 -7.44
C LEU A 250 13.40 5.94 -8.70
N PRO A 251 13.34 5.29 -9.88
CA PRO A 251 13.74 5.91 -11.14
C PRO A 251 12.88 7.13 -11.51
N TYR A 252 11.68 7.24 -10.91
CA TYR A 252 10.77 8.37 -10.99
C TYR A 252 10.09 8.52 -9.62
N PRO A 253 9.78 9.71 -9.09
CA PRO A 253 9.14 9.84 -7.78
C PRO A 253 7.81 9.07 -7.74
N SER A 254 7.63 8.25 -6.69
CA SER A 254 6.50 7.29 -6.56
C SER A 254 5.15 7.99 -6.45
N SER A 255 5.11 9.04 -5.65
CA SER A 255 4.02 9.99 -5.71
C SER A 255 4.24 10.84 -6.96
N LEU A 256 3.15 11.07 -7.70
CA LEU A 256 3.01 12.35 -8.39
C LEU A 256 3.42 13.47 -7.43
N PRO A 257 4.01 14.58 -7.88
CA PRO A 257 4.22 15.75 -7.05
C PRO A 257 2.88 16.48 -6.76
N THR A 258 1.87 15.75 -6.25
CA THR A 258 0.59 16.29 -5.74
C THR A 258 0.78 17.06 -4.44
N LYS A 259 1.82 16.72 -3.68
CA LYS A 259 2.44 17.62 -2.71
C LYS A 259 3.80 18.01 -3.31
N ALA A 260 3.94 19.25 -3.78
CA ALA A 260 5.25 19.77 -4.17
C ALA A 260 6.17 19.68 -2.94
N GLU A 261 7.25 18.89 -3.06
CA GLU A 261 8.11 18.51 -1.93
C GLU A 261 8.81 19.72 -1.29
N HIS A 262 8.90 20.83 -2.04
CA HIS A 262 9.42 22.11 -1.60
C HIS A 262 8.39 23.03 -0.89
N THR A 263 7.09 22.75 -0.93
CA THR A 263 6.05 23.57 -0.26
C THR A 263 5.25 22.85 0.82
N SER A 264 5.48 21.55 1.01
CA SER A 264 4.84 20.72 2.05
C SER A 264 5.90 20.11 2.96
N PRO A 265 6.04 20.53 4.24
CA PRO A 265 6.94 19.85 5.16
C PRO A 265 6.53 18.39 5.36
N GLN A 266 7.48 17.57 5.84
CA GLN A 266 7.21 16.16 6.15
C GLN A 266 5.99 16.06 7.07
N PRO A 267 5.03 15.14 6.83
CA PRO A 267 3.77 15.08 7.59
C PRO A 267 3.92 14.86 9.11
N GLU A 268 5.12 14.47 9.57
CA GLU A 268 5.53 14.38 10.98
C GLU A 268 5.65 15.76 11.68
N HIS A 269 5.93 16.81 10.88
CA HIS A 269 6.14 18.20 11.31
C HIS A 269 5.00 19.15 10.91
N THR A 270 4.15 18.73 9.96
CA THR A 270 2.97 19.48 9.52
C THR A 270 1.84 19.37 10.54
N PRO A 271 1.18 20.47 10.93
CA PRO A 271 0.04 20.40 11.85
C PRO A 271 -1.25 19.95 11.16
N PHE A 272 -2.12 19.33 11.95
CA PHE A 272 -3.42 18.77 11.59
C PHE A 272 -3.36 17.63 10.55
N THR A 273 -2.35 16.77 10.62
CA THR A 273 -2.26 15.57 9.75
C THR A 273 -3.07 14.39 10.27
N TYR A 274 -3.58 13.57 9.34
CA TYR A 274 -4.53 12.49 9.61
C TYR A 274 -4.03 11.10 9.20
N CYS A 275 -4.50 10.06 9.88
CA CYS A 275 -4.16 8.67 9.63
C CYS A 275 -5.43 7.81 9.59
N LEU A 276 -5.71 7.15 8.46
CA LEU A 276 -6.94 6.37 8.23
C LEU A 276 -6.73 4.87 8.48
N PRO A 277 -7.12 4.31 9.64
CA PRO A 277 -7.23 2.87 9.86
C PRO A 277 -8.31 2.24 8.98
N VAL A 278 -7.89 1.28 8.15
CA VAL A 278 -8.79 0.39 7.39
C VAL A 278 -8.71 -1.01 8.01
N PRO A 279 -9.76 -1.51 8.70
CA PRO A 279 -9.75 -2.86 9.27
C PRO A 279 -9.53 -3.94 8.21
N LEU A 280 -8.76 -4.99 8.53
CA LEU A 280 -8.41 -6.07 7.60
C LEU A 280 -9.62 -6.69 6.89
N PHE A 281 -10.71 -6.91 7.63
CA PHE A 281 -11.94 -7.51 7.10
C PHE A 281 -12.87 -6.49 6.40
N ALA A 282 -12.66 -5.19 6.62
CA ALA A 282 -13.39 -4.14 5.89
C ALA A 282 -12.92 -4.03 4.43
N VAL A 283 -11.69 -4.48 4.10
CA VAL A 283 -11.17 -4.50 2.72
C VAL A 283 -11.98 -5.46 1.84
N GLU A 284 -12.30 -6.66 2.33
CA GLU A 284 -13.15 -7.64 1.62
C GLU A 284 -14.61 -7.15 1.52
N ALA A 285 -15.12 -6.42 2.53
CA ALA A 285 -16.49 -5.93 2.58
C ALA A 285 -16.76 -4.69 1.71
N ALA A 286 -15.84 -3.72 1.68
CA ALA A 286 -15.98 -2.49 0.91
C ALA A 286 -15.44 -2.62 -0.53
N GLY A 287 -14.43 -3.46 -0.76
CA GLY A 287 -13.89 -3.75 -2.09
C GLY A 287 -13.54 -2.49 -2.88
N LEU A 288 -14.10 -2.35 -4.08
CA LEU A 288 -13.86 -1.19 -4.96
C LEU A 288 -14.35 0.15 -4.41
N ALA A 289 -15.22 0.16 -3.38
CA ALA A 289 -15.62 1.41 -2.74
C ALA A 289 -14.48 2.10 -1.96
N LEU A 290 -13.38 1.37 -1.66
CA LEU A 290 -12.17 1.93 -1.05
C LEU A 290 -11.25 2.65 -2.05
N ARG A 291 -11.59 2.65 -3.35
CA ARG A 291 -10.79 3.30 -4.38
C ARG A 291 -10.67 4.80 -4.09
N ASP A 292 -9.43 5.29 -4.16
CA ASP A 292 -9.06 6.69 -3.94
C ASP A 292 -9.36 7.21 -2.50
N ILE A 293 -9.56 6.31 -1.51
CA ILE A 293 -9.86 6.66 -0.10
C ILE A 293 -8.72 7.41 0.61
N ASP A 294 -7.52 7.43 0.04
CA ASP A 294 -6.38 8.20 0.56
C ASP A 294 -6.35 9.67 0.11
N GLU A 295 -7.25 10.12 -0.77
CA GLU A 295 -7.23 11.49 -1.33
C GLU A 295 -7.26 12.61 -0.28
N THR A 296 -7.80 12.34 0.91
CA THR A 296 -7.86 13.31 2.01
C THR A 296 -6.99 12.96 3.22
N ALA A 297 -6.40 11.76 3.25
CA ALA A 297 -5.65 11.25 4.40
C ALA A 297 -4.14 11.30 4.15
N ASP A 298 -3.34 11.81 5.10
CA ASP A 298 -1.88 11.85 4.93
C ASP A 298 -1.23 10.47 4.96
N ARG A 299 -1.88 9.50 5.62
CA ARG A 299 -1.43 8.11 5.76
C ARG A 299 -2.61 7.15 5.86
N VAL A 300 -2.54 6.02 5.17
CA VAL A 300 -3.49 4.90 5.32
C VAL A 300 -2.76 3.71 5.97
N HIS A 301 -3.44 2.97 6.84
CA HIS A 301 -2.87 1.75 7.41
C HIS A 301 -3.89 0.63 7.60
N LEU A 302 -3.47 -0.59 7.23
CA LEU A 302 -4.24 -1.81 7.39
C LEU A 302 -4.26 -2.23 8.88
N GLY A 303 -5.43 -2.17 9.50
CA GLY A 303 -5.66 -2.57 10.89
C GLY A 303 -5.84 -4.09 11.00
N VAL A 304 -4.82 -4.79 11.49
CA VAL A 304 -4.82 -6.25 11.64
C VAL A 304 -4.94 -6.60 13.12
N SER A 305 -6.16 -6.95 13.55
CA SER A 305 -6.42 -7.55 14.87
C SER A 305 -5.95 -9.01 14.88
N PRO A 306 -4.95 -9.41 15.69
CA PRO A 306 -4.54 -10.80 15.79
C PRO A 306 -5.64 -11.70 16.35
N HIS A 307 -6.57 -11.14 17.12
CA HIS A 307 -7.74 -11.85 17.64
C HIS A 307 -8.69 -12.25 16.51
N ASP A 308 -9.08 -11.29 15.67
CA ASP A 308 -10.08 -11.49 14.61
C ASP A 308 -9.53 -12.39 13.51
N VAL A 309 -8.24 -12.25 13.17
CA VAL A 309 -7.54 -13.18 12.27
C VAL A 309 -7.55 -14.59 12.85
N ARG A 310 -7.33 -14.76 14.17
CA ARG A 310 -7.37 -16.06 14.84
C ARG A 310 -8.78 -16.66 14.94
N GLN A 311 -9.83 -15.84 14.98
CA GLN A 311 -11.22 -16.34 14.89
C GLN A 311 -11.50 -16.99 13.53
N ARG A 312 -11.06 -16.39 12.42
CA ARG A 312 -11.22 -16.95 11.06
C ARG A 312 -10.21 -18.06 10.75
N PHE A 313 -9.00 -17.97 11.31
CA PHE A 313 -7.88 -18.90 11.08
C PHE A 313 -7.25 -19.31 12.43
N PRO A 314 -7.72 -20.40 13.08
CA PRO A 314 -7.24 -20.81 14.41
C PRO A 314 -5.73 -21.00 14.52
N GLU A 315 -5.09 -21.43 13.42
CA GLU A 315 -3.64 -21.43 13.22
C GLU A 315 -3.25 -20.41 12.15
N PHE A 316 -2.08 -19.79 12.28
CA PHE A 316 -1.55 -18.87 11.27
C PHE A 316 -0.80 -19.64 10.17
N ASP A 317 -1.56 -20.41 9.41
CA ASP A 317 -1.13 -21.37 8.38
C ASP A 317 -0.82 -20.68 7.03
N ASP A 318 -0.81 -21.41 5.91
CA ASP A 318 -0.63 -20.80 4.59
C ASP A 318 -1.88 -20.05 4.10
N ALA A 319 -3.09 -20.49 4.49
CA ALA A 319 -4.35 -19.83 4.14
C ALA A 319 -4.48 -18.45 4.80
N ALA A 320 -4.16 -18.35 6.10
CA ALA A 320 -4.12 -17.08 6.83
C ALA A 320 -3.12 -16.09 6.20
N LYS A 321 -1.94 -16.57 5.79
CA LYS A 321 -0.90 -15.79 5.11
C LYS A 321 -1.35 -15.31 3.73
N ASN A 322 -1.93 -16.20 2.92
CA ASN A 322 -2.48 -15.86 1.61
C ASN A 322 -3.60 -14.81 1.74
N PHE A 323 -4.48 -14.94 2.74
CA PHE A 323 -5.54 -13.97 3.01
C PHE A 323 -4.97 -12.59 3.39
N LEU A 324 -4.05 -12.51 4.35
CA LEU A 324 -3.45 -11.23 4.77
C LEU A 324 -2.69 -10.57 3.61
N THR A 325 -1.88 -11.33 2.88
CA THR A 325 -1.17 -10.84 1.68
C THR A 325 -2.15 -10.30 0.64
N LEU A 326 -3.28 -10.99 0.38
CA LEU A 326 -4.30 -10.50 -0.55
C LEU A 326 -4.94 -9.20 -0.08
N GLN A 327 -5.39 -9.09 1.19
CA GLN A 327 -6.03 -7.87 1.69
C GLN A 327 -5.09 -6.65 1.67
N TYR A 328 -3.79 -6.86 1.94
CA TYR A 328 -2.79 -5.79 1.82
C TYR A 328 -2.69 -5.26 0.39
N TYR A 329 -2.56 -6.14 -0.60
CA TYR A 329 -2.44 -5.71 -1.99
C TYR A 329 -3.76 -5.16 -2.56
N LEU A 330 -4.93 -5.68 -2.13
CA LEU A 330 -6.24 -5.10 -2.47
C LEU A 330 -6.34 -3.64 -1.99
N LEU A 331 -5.98 -3.37 -0.73
CA LEU A 331 -5.98 -2.00 -0.21
C LEU A 331 -4.91 -1.14 -0.88
N LYS A 332 -3.70 -1.67 -1.15
CA LYS A 332 -2.64 -0.94 -1.86
C LYS A 332 -3.10 -0.52 -3.26
N GLY A 333 -3.75 -1.42 -4.01
CA GLY A 333 -4.32 -1.12 -5.32
C GLY A 333 -5.52 -0.16 -5.32
N CYS A 334 -6.01 0.25 -4.14
CA CYS A 334 -7.04 1.26 -3.96
C CYS A 334 -6.50 2.65 -3.58
N ILE A 335 -5.20 2.79 -3.29
CA ILE A 335 -4.60 4.05 -2.79
C ILE A 335 -3.33 4.44 -3.56
N LYS A 336 -3.00 5.73 -3.57
CA LYS A 336 -1.79 6.27 -4.24
C LYS A 336 -0.62 6.45 -3.25
N GLY A 337 -0.93 6.64 -1.98
CA GLY A 337 0.03 6.95 -0.91
C GLY A 337 0.78 5.74 -0.29
N PRO A 338 1.52 6.00 0.80
CA PRO A 338 2.19 4.96 1.59
C PRO A 338 1.17 4.14 2.40
N LEU A 339 1.40 2.82 2.48
CA LEU A 339 0.54 1.87 3.20
C LEU A 339 1.25 1.30 4.43
N GLY A 340 0.81 1.73 5.61
CA GLY A 340 1.21 1.07 6.85
C GLY A 340 0.44 -0.20 7.15
N ILE A 341 0.95 -0.98 8.10
CA ILE A 341 0.17 -2.04 8.78
C ILE A 341 0.21 -1.79 10.28
N THR A 342 -0.89 -2.02 10.99
CA THR A 342 -0.95 -2.03 12.45
C THR A 342 -1.32 -3.42 12.94
N VAL A 343 -0.44 -4.02 13.75
CA VAL A 343 -0.70 -5.32 14.39
C VAL A 343 -0.61 -5.12 15.91
N VAL A 344 -1.75 -4.78 16.50
CA VAL A 344 -1.88 -4.46 17.92
C VAL A 344 -2.90 -5.37 18.57
N SER A 345 -2.50 -6.04 19.64
CA SER A 345 -3.39 -6.75 20.57
C SER A 345 -3.69 -5.84 21.75
N GLY A 346 -4.97 -5.62 22.05
CA GLY A 346 -5.35 -4.98 23.31
C GLY A 346 -4.73 -5.73 24.51
N LYS A 347 -4.38 -5.00 25.58
CA LYS A 347 -3.75 -5.58 26.77
C LYS A 347 -4.53 -6.78 27.33
N SER A 348 -3.77 -7.74 27.90
CA SER A 348 -4.21 -9.09 28.33
C SER A 348 -4.08 -10.21 27.27
N ALA A 349 -3.02 -10.19 26.45
CA ALA A 349 -2.66 -11.34 25.61
C ALA A 349 -2.06 -12.50 26.45
N THR A 350 -2.64 -13.69 26.33
CA THR A 350 -2.04 -14.96 26.77
C THR A 350 -0.78 -15.27 25.96
N SER A 351 0.11 -16.14 26.47
CA SER A 351 1.32 -16.59 25.76
C SER A 351 1.02 -17.15 24.35
N SER A 352 -0.12 -17.82 24.17
CA SER A 352 -0.57 -18.31 22.86
C SER A 352 -0.95 -17.18 21.88
N GLN A 353 -1.53 -16.09 22.39
CA GLN A 353 -1.91 -14.93 21.59
C GLN A 353 -0.67 -14.12 21.20
N SER A 354 0.31 -13.95 22.12
CA SER A 354 1.59 -13.34 21.81
C SER A 354 2.35 -14.12 20.71
N ALA A 355 2.37 -15.45 20.78
CA ALA A 355 2.99 -16.28 19.75
C ALA A 355 2.31 -16.11 18.36
N TYR A 356 0.97 -16.08 18.33
CA TYR A 356 0.21 -15.83 17.10
C TYR A 356 0.46 -14.42 16.54
N GLN A 357 0.44 -13.39 17.40
CA GLN A 357 0.73 -12.00 17.01
C GLN A 357 2.14 -11.87 16.40
N LEU A 358 3.15 -12.57 16.93
CA LEU A 358 4.49 -12.58 16.35
C LEU A 358 4.52 -13.22 14.97
N GLN A 359 3.77 -14.31 14.74
CA GLN A 359 3.66 -14.93 13.41
C GLN A 359 3.00 -13.98 12.40
N VAL A 360 1.96 -13.25 12.80
CA VAL A 360 1.34 -12.19 12.00
C VAL A 360 2.36 -11.08 11.68
N LEU A 361 3.07 -10.55 12.69
CA LEU A 361 4.09 -9.51 12.52
C LEU A 361 5.21 -9.90 11.55
N TYR A 362 5.78 -11.10 11.70
CA TYR A 362 6.81 -11.60 10.78
C TYR A 362 6.31 -11.75 9.34
N HIS A 363 5.02 -12.03 9.16
CA HIS A 363 4.41 -12.10 7.83
C HIS A 363 4.15 -10.71 7.24
N CYS A 364 3.66 -9.76 8.04
CA CYS A 364 3.54 -8.35 7.63
C CYS A 364 4.89 -7.77 7.15
N LEU A 365 6.02 -8.13 7.79
CA LEU A 365 7.36 -7.75 7.34
C LEU A 365 7.79 -8.36 5.99
N ARG A 366 7.11 -9.40 5.49
CA ARG A 366 7.33 -9.94 4.12
C ARG A 366 6.66 -9.09 3.05
N LEU A 367 5.69 -8.26 3.42
CA LEU A 367 5.01 -7.32 2.52
C LEU A 367 5.78 -5.99 2.41
N ALA A 368 6.79 -5.79 3.27
CA ALA A 368 7.58 -4.57 3.37
C ALA A 368 6.72 -3.28 3.35
N PRO A 369 5.73 -3.11 4.26
CA PRO A 369 4.95 -1.88 4.35
C PRO A 369 5.84 -0.68 4.66
N GLU A 370 5.41 0.56 4.37
CA GLU A 370 6.22 1.75 4.69
C GLU A 370 6.50 1.86 6.19
N TYR A 371 5.53 1.47 7.01
CA TYR A 371 5.68 1.35 8.45
C TYR A 371 4.83 0.20 9.03
N LEU A 372 5.32 -0.38 10.12
CA LEU A 372 4.63 -1.40 10.89
C LEU A 372 4.44 -0.92 12.33
N CYS A 373 3.19 -0.69 12.73
CA CYS A 373 2.84 -0.38 14.11
C CYS A 373 2.68 -1.66 14.93
N THR A 374 3.30 -1.74 16.11
CA THR A 374 3.23 -2.91 17.00
C THR A 374 3.29 -2.54 18.48
N ASP A 375 2.78 -3.40 19.36
CA ASP A 375 2.74 -3.12 20.81
C ASP A 375 4.12 -3.09 21.45
N LEU A 376 4.37 -2.07 22.26
CA LEU A 376 5.53 -2.02 23.16
C LEU A 376 5.44 -3.06 24.28
N ASP A 377 4.22 -3.49 24.63
CA ASP A 377 3.95 -4.54 25.62
C ASP A 377 4.30 -5.97 25.14
N LEU A 378 4.82 -6.15 23.91
CA LEU A 378 5.38 -7.43 23.44
C LEU A 378 6.58 -7.93 24.28
N GLY A 379 7.20 -7.03 25.05
CA GLY A 379 8.44 -7.28 25.79
C GLY A 379 9.70 -7.18 24.92
N GLU A 380 10.85 -7.05 25.58
CA GLU A 380 12.12 -6.71 24.93
C GLU A 380 12.57 -7.74 23.87
N LYS A 381 12.55 -9.04 24.21
CA LYS A 381 13.07 -10.08 23.30
C LYS A 381 12.24 -10.18 22.00
N PRO A 382 10.89 -10.24 22.03
CA PRO A 382 10.12 -10.29 20.79
C PRO A 382 10.19 -8.98 20.00
N LEU A 383 10.09 -7.81 20.66
CA LEU A 383 10.20 -6.52 19.99
C LEU A 383 11.57 -6.32 19.32
N GLY A 384 12.66 -6.66 20.02
CA GLY A 384 14.01 -6.62 19.44
C GLY A 384 14.18 -7.56 18.25
N ALA A 385 13.53 -8.73 18.26
CA ALA A 385 13.54 -9.65 17.12
C ALA A 385 12.76 -9.11 15.91
N ILE A 386 11.63 -8.41 16.12
CA ILE A 386 10.90 -7.69 15.06
C ILE A 386 11.75 -6.55 14.48
N ILE A 387 12.44 -5.78 15.33
CA ILE A 387 13.29 -4.67 14.90
C ILE A 387 14.51 -5.17 14.11
N ALA A 388 15.11 -6.31 14.50
CA ALA A 388 16.15 -6.97 13.70
C ALA A 388 15.63 -7.52 12.35
N ALA A 389 14.38 -7.97 12.31
CA ALA A 389 13.74 -8.55 11.12
C ALA A 389 13.23 -7.51 10.10
N ARG A 390 13.13 -6.23 10.48
CA ARG A 390 12.29 -5.22 9.81
C ARG A 390 12.62 -4.92 8.34
N GLY A 391 13.89 -5.11 7.94
CA GLY A 391 14.39 -4.70 6.63
C GLY A 391 14.15 -3.21 6.35
N PRO A 392 13.53 -2.83 5.22
CA PRO A 392 13.22 -1.44 4.88
C PRO A 392 11.95 -0.89 5.56
N THR A 393 11.37 -1.63 6.51
CA THR A 393 10.16 -1.21 7.24
C THR A 393 10.54 -0.32 8.42
N SER A 394 9.87 0.82 8.58
CA SER A 394 9.95 1.64 9.79
C SER A 394 9.05 1.06 10.89
N ILE A 395 9.59 0.83 12.09
CA ILE A 395 8.82 0.26 13.21
C ILE A 395 8.26 1.38 14.08
N VAL A 396 6.95 1.37 14.30
CA VAL A 396 6.26 2.35 15.16
C VAL A 396 5.83 1.64 16.43
N GLY A 397 6.38 2.05 17.57
CA GLY A 397 6.00 1.52 18.87
C GLY A 397 4.64 2.07 19.30
N VAL A 398 3.69 1.21 19.62
CA VAL A 398 2.35 1.60 20.08
C VAL A 398 2.17 1.21 21.54
N TYR A 399 1.62 2.13 22.34
CA TYR A 399 1.21 1.86 23.71
C TYR A 399 -0.24 2.25 23.93
N HIS A 400 -1.04 1.32 24.44
CA HIS A 400 -2.42 1.57 24.87
C HIS A 400 -2.46 1.63 26.40
N ASP A 401 -2.59 2.82 26.97
CA ASP A 401 -2.76 2.99 28.41
C ASP A 401 -4.19 2.67 28.84
N THR A 402 -4.35 1.45 29.39
CA THR A 402 -5.56 0.97 30.05
C THR A 402 -5.52 1.16 31.57
N SER A 403 -4.49 1.81 32.12
CA SER A 403 -4.41 2.03 33.56
C SER A 403 -5.55 2.96 34.01
N GLN A 404 -6.26 2.55 35.05
CA GLN A 404 -7.20 3.41 35.77
C GLN A 404 -6.47 4.43 36.66
N SER A 405 -5.23 4.80 36.31
CA SER A 405 -4.41 5.72 37.08
C SER A 405 -5.05 7.10 37.10
N ALA A 406 -5.36 7.59 38.31
CA ALA A 406 -5.90 8.92 38.55
C ALA A 406 -4.96 10.05 38.07
N SER A 407 -3.67 9.76 37.84
CA SER A 407 -2.71 10.75 37.32
C SER A 407 -2.85 11.04 35.82
N GLY A 408 -3.70 10.34 35.07
CA GLY A 408 -3.97 10.69 33.67
C GLY A 408 -2.71 10.61 32.80
N TRP A 409 -2.55 11.61 31.93
CA TRP A 409 -1.32 11.83 31.15
C TRP A 409 -0.11 12.28 31.98
N ARG A 410 -0.30 12.61 33.26
CA ARG A 410 0.79 12.96 34.20
C ARG A 410 1.43 11.71 34.82
N ASN A 411 1.01 10.51 34.42
CA ASN A 411 1.63 9.25 34.79
C ASN A 411 3.09 9.16 34.25
N PRO A 412 4.13 9.13 35.11
CA PRO A 412 5.53 9.10 34.66
C PRO A 412 5.85 7.92 33.74
N MET A 413 5.18 6.78 33.92
CA MET A 413 5.36 5.57 33.13
C MET A 413 5.09 5.78 31.63
N LEU A 414 4.27 6.77 31.25
CA LEU A 414 4.03 7.12 29.84
C LEU A 414 5.28 7.75 29.20
N LYS A 415 6.05 8.54 29.96
CA LYS A 415 7.34 9.07 29.50
C LYS A 415 8.39 7.94 29.42
N ASP A 416 8.42 7.06 30.42
CA ASP A 416 9.34 5.90 30.42
C ASP A 416 9.09 4.97 29.23
N MET A 417 7.82 4.77 28.87
CA MET A 417 7.40 4.00 27.70
C MET A 417 7.78 4.68 26.37
N ALA A 418 7.71 6.01 26.30
CA ALA A 418 8.17 6.75 25.12
C ALA A 418 9.69 6.58 24.91
N HIS A 419 10.49 6.72 25.97
CA HIS A 419 11.93 6.44 25.91
C HIS A 419 12.24 4.95 25.73
N TYR A 420 11.38 4.03 26.17
CA TYR A 420 11.55 2.59 25.91
C TYR A 420 11.44 2.28 24.42
N ALA A 421 10.47 2.87 23.71
CA ALA A 421 10.36 2.73 22.25
C ALA A 421 11.65 3.20 21.54
N GLU A 422 12.20 4.34 21.94
CA GLU A 422 13.47 4.87 21.44
C GLU A 422 14.64 3.93 21.72
N ARG A 423 14.80 3.46 22.97
CA ARG A 423 15.87 2.52 23.37
C ARG A 423 15.81 1.19 22.61
N MET A 424 14.61 0.71 22.30
CA MET A 424 14.41 -0.52 21.52
C MET A 424 14.74 -0.36 20.04
N GLY A 425 14.78 0.88 19.52
CA GLY A 425 15.05 1.16 18.10
C GLY A 425 13.78 1.32 17.25
N CYS A 426 12.64 1.70 17.84
CA CYS A 426 11.49 2.18 17.07
C CYS A 426 11.81 3.52 16.39
N HIS A 427 11.20 3.77 15.23
CA HIS A 427 11.36 4.99 14.42
C HIS A 427 10.43 6.12 14.85
N ALA A 428 9.31 5.78 15.48
CA ALA A 428 8.35 6.69 16.11
C ALA A 428 7.58 5.96 17.22
N VAL A 429 6.89 6.71 18.08
CA VAL A 429 6.06 6.17 19.16
C VAL A 429 4.66 6.80 19.18
N ARG A 430 3.63 5.96 19.36
CA ARG A 430 2.22 6.38 19.51
C ARG A 430 1.70 5.94 20.88
N ILE A 431 1.25 6.88 21.70
CA ILE A 431 0.61 6.59 22.98
C ILE A 431 -0.89 6.91 22.87
N TYR A 432 -1.72 5.95 23.25
CA TYR A 432 -3.17 6.06 23.29
C TYR A 432 -3.66 5.94 24.73
N ARG A 433 -4.62 6.79 25.12
CA ARG A 433 -5.35 6.66 26.40
C ARG A 433 -6.83 6.91 26.15
N ARG A 434 -7.73 6.26 26.90
CA ARG A 434 -9.17 6.58 26.82
C ARG A 434 -9.46 7.86 27.60
N ALA A 435 -10.10 8.85 26.96
CA ALA A 435 -10.52 10.05 27.66
C ALA A 435 -11.76 9.79 28.52
N GLN A 436 -11.68 10.18 29.79
CA GLN A 436 -12.75 10.24 30.78
C GLN A 436 -13.36 11.66 30.83
N SER A 437 -12.56 12.69 30.53
CA SER A 437 -12.92 14.11 30.63
C SER A 437 -12.53 14.90 29.37
N ARG A 438 -12.90 16.19 29.27
CA ARG A 438 -12.39 17.07 28.21
C ARG A 438 -10.99 17.58 28.54
N GLU A 439 -10.72 17.71 29.83
CA GLU A 439 -9.49 18.17 30.46
C GLU A 439 -8.30 17.27 30.07
N ASP A 440 -8.55 15.95 29.94
CA ASP A 440 -7.60 14.95 29.46
C ASP A 440 -6.94 15.29 28.11
N ASN A 441 -7.60 16.11 27.26
CA ASN A 441 -7.06 16.53 25.97
C ASN A 441 -5.99 17.63 26.12
N PHE A 442 -6.16 18.52 27.10
CA PHE A 442 -5.15 19.52 27.44
C PHE A 442 -3.95 18.85 28.12
N ASP A 443 -4.20 17.93 29.06
CA ASP A 443 -3.14 17.12 29.69
C ASP A 443 -2.36 16.28 28.65
N ALA A 444 -3.02 15.71 27.64
CA ALA A 444 -2.35 15.00 26.52
C ALA A 444 -1.42 15.93 25.72
N ARG A 445 -1.93 17.11 25.33
CA ARG A 445 -1.18 18.13 24.59
C ARG A 445 0.05 18.59 25.39
N ASP A 446 -0.12 18.82 26.69
CA ASP A 446 0.93 19.37 27.54
C ASP A 446 1.97 18.30 27.92
N PHE A 447 1.56 17.02 28.08
CA PHE A 447 2.46 15.87 28.10
C PHE A 447 3.30 15.78 26.81
N ARG A 448 2.69 15.89 25.62
CA ARG A 448 3.44 15.88 24.34
C ARG A 448 4.46 17.02 24.27
N LYS A 449 4.07 18.24 24.67
CA LYS A 449 4.99 19.39 24.71
C LYS A 449 6.19 19.16 25.64
N ALA A 450 5.96 18.51 26.79
CA ALA A 450 7.02 18.20 27.74
C ALA A 450 7.93 17.04 27.31
N VAL A 451 7.40 16.01 26.62
CA VAL A 451 8.14 14.78 26.32
C VAL A 451 8.74 14.76 24.91
N ALA A 452 8.06 15.29 23.89
CA ALA A 452 8.55 15.23 22.51
C ALA A 452 9.96 15.85 22.31
N PRO A 453 10.32 16.99 22.93
CA PRO A 453 11.68 17.54 22.84
C PRO A 453 12.77 16.70 23.52
N THR A 454 12.39 15.70 24.31
CA THR A 454 13.33 14.79 25.00
C THR A 454 13.62 13.51 24.21
N LEU A 455 12.99 13.34 23.04
CA LEU A 455 13.11 12.18 22.16
C LEU A 455 13.75 12.59 20.83
N ARG A 456 14.51 11.69 20.21
CA ARG A 456 15.00 11.79 18.83
C ARG A 456 14.00 11.27 17.81
N ILE A 457 12.96 10.58 18.27
CA ILE A 457 11.90 9.97 17.45
C ILE A 457 10.57 10.71 17.62
N PRO A 458 9.72 10.79 16.58
CA PRO A 458 8.41 11.44 16.68
C PRO A 458 7.49 10.78 17.72
N LEU A 459 6.86 11.62 18.55
CA LEU A 459 5.86 11.24 19.54
C LEU A 459 4.46 11.70 19.09
N VAL A 460 3.57 10.74 18.89
CA VAL A 460 2.13 10.95 18.69
C VAL A 460 1.41 10.56 19.98
N VAL A 461 0.51 11.42 20.46
CA VAL A 461 -0.35 11.14 21.62
C VAL A 461 -1.80 11.29 21.21
N ASN A 462 -2.66 10.36 21.60
CA ASN A 462 -4.06 10.32 21.17
C ASN A 462 -4.99 9.93 22.32
N ASN A 463 -6.12 10.63 22.43
CA ASN A 463 -7.22 10.25 23.29
C ASN A 463 -8.30 9.49 22.49
N THR A 464 -8.74 8.34 22.99
CA THR A 464 -9.80 7.53 22.37
C THR A 464 -11.16 7.74 23.05
N GLY A 465 -12.24 7.43 22.33
CA GLY A 465 -13.62 7.58 22.79
C GLY A 465 -14.17 9.01 22.62
N PRO A 466 -15.48 9.22 22.92
CA PRO A 466 -16.18 10.46 22.57
C PRO A 466 -15.56 11.75 23.16
N HIS A 467 -15.02 11.70 24.38
CA HIS A 467 -14.36 12.84 25.01
C HIS A 467 -13.00 13.19 24.35
N GLY A 468 -12.37 12.24 23.64
CA GLY A 468 -11.14 12.44 22.89
C GLY A 468 -11.32 13.25 21.60
N ARG A 469 -12.56 13.43 21.12
CA ARG A 469 -12.87 14.20 19.89
C ARG A 469 -12.41 15.65 19.93
N PHE A 470 -12.27 16.26 21.12
CA PHE A 470 -11.72 17.62 21.23
C PHE A 470 -10.22 17.68 20.88
N LEU A 471 -9.49 16.56 20.94
CA LEU A 471 -8.08 16.53 20.61
C LEU A 471 -7.79 16.91 19.14
N TYR A 472 -8.76 16.73 18.23
CA TYR A 472 -8.62 17.07 16.80
C TYR A 472 -8.49 18.59 16.54
N SER A 473 -8.94 19.46 17.46
CA SER A 473 -8.77 20.91 17.33
C SER A 473 -7.49 21.43 17.98
N ILE A 474 -6.79 20.63 18.80
CA ILE A 474 -5.63 21.10 19.59
C ILE A 474 -4.34 20.27 19.42
N ASN A 475 -4.42 19.06 18.87
CA ASN A 475 -3.29 18.19 18.56
C ASN A 475 -3.12 18.07 17.05
N GLN A 476 -1.89 17.80 16.63
CA GLN A 476 -1.43 18.25 15.34
C GLN A 476 -0.85 17.17 14.43
N VAL A 477 -0.57 15.95 14.87
CA VAL A 477 0.15 14.98 14.01
C VAL A 477 -0.44 13.59 14.08
N PHE A 478 -0.78 13.03 12.91
CA PHE A 478 -1.36 11.70 12.69
C PHE A 478 -2.51 11.33 13.63
N MET A 479 -3.48 12.24 13.72
CA MET A 479 -4.77 11.99 14.36
C MET A 479 -5.50 10.84 13.63
N PRO A 480 -5.96 9.80 14.33
CA PRO A 480 -6.73 8.72 13.69
C PRO A 480 -8.05 9.26 13.16
N VAL A 481 -8.47 8.86 11.97
CA VAL A 481 -9.75 9.28 11.36
C VAL A 481 -10.54 8.07 10.88
N THR A 482 -11.76 8.29 10.41
CA THR A 482 -12.54 7.30 9.67
C THR A 482 -13.03 7.91 8.35
N ASP A 483 -13.73 7.12 7.55
CA ASP A 483 -14.26 7.54 6.25
C ASP A 483 -15.75 7.12 6.12
N PRO A 484 -16.61 7.90 5.43
CA PRO A 484 -18.00 7.52 5.17
C PRO A 484 -18.17 6.15 4.49
N VAL A 485 -17.24 5.72 3.64
CA VAL A 485 -17.25 4.38 3.02
C VAL A 485 -17.11 3.31 4.10
N LEU A 486 -16.13 3.44 5.00
CA LEU A 486 -15.91 2.48 6.08
C LEU A 486 -17.12 2.44 7.05
N ARG A 487 -17.71 3.60 7.37
CA ARG A 487 -18.93 3.67 8.18
C ARG A 487 -20.14 3.01 7.50
N SER A 488 -20.21 3.02 6.16
CA SER A 488 -21.32 2.42 5.40
C SER A 488 -21.16 0.91 5.18
N PHE A 489 -19.96 0.45 4.81
CA PHE A 489 -19.70 -0.94 4.42
C PHE A 489 -19.19 -1.83 5.56
N ALA A 490 -18.64 -1.26 6.64
CA ALA A 490 -18.11 -2.01 7.77
C ALA A 490 -18.36 -1.31 9.13
N PRO A 491 -19.60 -0.88 9.45
CA PRO A 491 -19.90 -0.09 10.65
C PRO A 491 -19.43 -0.76 11.96
N ASP A 492 -19.60 -2.07 12.08
CA ASP A 492 -19.24 -2.84 13.29
C ASP A 492 -17.72 -3.03 13.47
N MET A 493 -16.92 -2.72 12.44
CA MET A 493 -15.45 -2.85 12.47
C MET A 493 -14.74 -1.52 12.72
N VAL A 494 -15.48 -0.42 12.85
CA VAL A 494 -14.98 0.95 12.86
C VAL A 494 -15.34 1.64 14.17
N ASP A 495 -14.38 2.30 14.81
CA ASP A 495 -14.66 3.14 15.97
C ASP A 495 -15.45 4.39 15.53
N LEU A 496 -16.78 4.35 15.72
CA LEU A 496 -17.69 5.46 15.43
C LEU A 496 -17.41 6.71 16.28
N SER A 497 -16.55 6.64 17.31
CA SER A 497 -16.05 7.83 18.01
C SER A 497 -15.01 8.63 17.21
N LEU A 498 -14.36 8.03 16.20
CA LEU A 498 -13.47 8.73 15.28
C LEU A 498 -14.24 9.69 14.35
N LEU A 499 -13.65 10.85 14.09
CA LEU A 499 -14.15 11.81 13.11
C LEU A 499 -13.73 11.42 11.69
N THR A 500 -14.55 11.75 10.71
CA THR A 500 -14.08 11.83 9.31
C THR A 500 -13.16 13.04 9.14
N ILE A 501 -12.35 13.05 8.08
CA ILE A 501 -11.48 14.20 7.79
C ILE A 501 -12.30 15.47 7.56
N ARG A 502 -13.46 15.35 6.90
CA ARG A 502 -14.43 16.45 6.73
C ARG A 502 -14.95 16.98 8.06
N GLU A 503 -15.34 16.11 8.98
CA GLU A 503 -15.78 16.47 10.35
C GLU A 503 -14.64 17.12 11.16
N ALA A 504 -13.41 16.61 11.02
CA ALA A 504 -12.23 17.16 11.71
C ALA A 504 -11.85 18.56 11.18
N GLN A 505 -11.90 18.77 9.87
CA GLN A 505 -11.71 20.09 9.25
C GLN A 505 -12.81 21.07 9.69
N GLN A 506 -14.09 20.67 9.63
CA GLN A 506 -15.19 21.49 10.12
C GLN A 506 -15.02 21.87 11.60
N ALA A 507 -14.51 20.97 12.44
CA ALA A 507 -14.20 21.25 13.84
C ALA A 507 -13.07 22.29 14.01
N LEU A 508 -12.04 22.27 13.16
CA LEU A 508 -10.94 23.25 13.19
C LEU A 508 -11.41 24.68 12.88
N TYR A 509 -12.25 24.86 11.85
CA TYR A 509 -12.82 26.17 11.54
C TYR A 509 -13.86 26.61 12.58
N SER A 510 -14.74 25.70 13.03
CA SER A 510 -15.76 26.01 14.04
C SER A 510 -15.18 26.33 15.42
N SER A 511 -13.92 25.96 15.67
CA SER A 511 -13.17 26.28 16.90
C SER A 511 -12.21 27.46 16.75
N TYR A 512 -12.23 28.16 15.61
CA TYR A 512 -11.35 29.31 15.30
C TYR A 512 -9.85 28.98 15.39
N VAL A 513 -9.48 27.71 15.15
CA VAL A 513 -8.08 27.26 15.10
C VAL A 513 -7.46 27.54 13.73
N LEU A 514 -8.32 27.47 12.70
CA LEU A 514 -8.10 27.89 11.32
C LEU A 514 -9.20 28.87 10.91
N ASP A 515 -8.88 29.77 10.00
CA ASP A 515 -9.77 30.85 9.56
C ASP A 515 -10.38 30.59 8.17
N PRO A 516 -11.66 30.95 7.94
CA PRO A 516 -12.19 31.08 6.58
C PRO A 516 -11.42 32.18 5.84
N MET A 517 -11.11 31.93 4.58
CA MET A 517 -10.31 32.79 3.69
C MET A 517 -10.87 32.70 2.28
N TYR A 518 -10.54 33.66 1.42
CA TYR A 518 -10.86 33.58 0.00
C TYR A 518 -9.62 33.33 -0.85
N PHE A 519 -9.84 32.66 -1.96
CA PHE A 519 -8.86 32.36 -2.99
C PHE A 519 -9.40 32.84 -4.34
N GLY A 520 -8.59 32.79 -5.39
CA GLY A 520 -9.13 33.07 -6.71
C GLY A 520 -8.23 32.77 -7.89
N ILE A 521 -8.69 33.20 -9.06
CA ILE A 521 -7.96 33.15 -10.33
C ILE A 521 -7.83 34.56 -10.89
N PHE A 522 -6.60 34.98 -11.19
CA PHE A 522 -6.25 36.31 -11.68
C PHE A 522 -5.65 36.25 -13.08
N GLY A 523 -6.16 37.12 -13.96
CA GLY A 523 -5.76 37.17 -15.36
C GLY A 523 -6.82 37.82 -16.24
N ASN A 524 -6.59 37.76 -17.55
CA ASN A 524 -7.53 38.27 -18.55
C ASN A 524 -8.59 37.19 -18.90
N ASN A 525 -9.86 37.56 -19.13
CA ASN A 525 -10.97 36.64 -19.48
C ASN A 525 -11.26 35.52 -18.47
N VAL A 526 -10.89 35.68 -17.19
CA VAL A 526 -11.05 34.64 -16.16
C VAL A 526 -12.50 34.41 -15.71
N SER A 527 -13.42 35.29 -16.07
CA SER A 527 -14.85 35.20 -15.72
C SER A 527 -15.55 33.91 -16.20
N ARG A 528 -14.99 33.20 -17.19
CA ARG A 528 -15.49 31.89 -17.67
C ARG A 528 -14.64 30.68 -17.24
N SER A 529 -13.69 30.86 -16.32
CA SER A 529 -12.86 29.76 -15.83
C SER A 529 -13.68 28.72 -15.04
N LEU A 530 -13.29 27.46 -15.15
CA LEU A 530 -13.82 26.37 -14.32
C LEU A 530 -13.14 26.27 -12.95
N SER A 531 -12.00 26.94 -12.72
CA SER A 531 -11.27 26.91 -11.45
C SER A 531 -12.15 27.27 -10.24
N PRO A 532 -13.03 28.29 -10.28
CA PRO A 532 -13.95 28.56 -9.17
C PRO A 532 -14.91 27.41 -8.87
N ALA A 533 -15.46 26.73 -9.88
CA ALA A 533 -16.33 25.58 -9.65
C ALA A 533 -15.55 24.41 -9.03
N MET A 534 -14.37 24.10 -9.59
CA MET A 534 -13.50 23.04 -9.13
C MET A 534 -13.02 23.24 -7.67
N HIS A 535 -12.47 24.40 -7.34
CA HIS A 535 -11.94 24.66 -6.00
C HIS A 535 -13.06 24.78 -4.95
N ASN A 536 -14.18 25.42 -5.25
CA ASN A 536 -15.31 25.49 -4.29
C ASN A 536 -15.91 24.10 -4.01
N ALA A 537 -15.99 23.23 -5.02
CA ALA A 537 -16.40 21.83 -4.82
C ALA A 537 -15.40 21.07 -3.94
N GLY A 538 -14.09 21.22 -4.19
CA GLY A 538 -13.03 20.65 -3.35
C GLY A 538 -13.10 21.13 -1.90
N TYR A 539 -13.25 22.43 -1.66
CA TYR A 539 -13.41 22.99 -0.31
C TYR A 539 -14.64 22.41 0.41
N ALA A 540 -15.80 22.32 -0.26
CA ALA A 540 -17.02 21.77 0.32
C ALA A 540 -16.91 20.25 0.64
N ALA A 541 -16.20 19.49 -0.20
CA ALA A 541 -15.91 18.08 0.01
C ALA A 541 -14.98 17.87 1.22
N SER A 542 -13.88 18.63 1.31
CA SER A 542 -12.93 18.58 2.42
C SER A 542 -13.44 19.23 3.72
N GLY A 543 -14.60 19.89 3.71
CA GLY A 543 -15.15 20.54 4.91
C GLY A 543 -14.53 21.91 5.24
N MET A 544 -13.86 22.54 4.27
CA MET A 544 -13.25 23.86 4.41
C MET A 544 -14.22 24.97 3.99
N PRO A 545 -14.42 26.04 4.80
CA PRO A 545 -15.32 27.16 4.51
C PRO A 545 -14.66 28.25 3.64
N HIS A 546 -13.75 27.87 2.74
CA HIS A 546 -13.10 28.81 1.82
C HIS A 546 -13.98 29.14 0.62
N VAL A 547 -13.73 30.29 -0.02
CA VAL A 547 -14.43 30.70 -1.24
C VAL A 547 -13.42 31.05 -2.34
N TYR A 548 -13.55 30.42 -3.50
CA TYR A 548 -12.74 30.71 -4.69
C TYR A 548 -13.50 31.60 -5.67
N LYS A 549 -12.87 32.70 -6.16
CA LYS A 549 -13.51 33.73 -7.01
C LYS A 549 -12.67 34.08 -8.27
N PRO A 550 -13.30 34.55 -9.37
CA PRO A 550 -12.56 35.18 -10.47
C PRO A 550 -12.16 36.62 -10.11
N PHE A 551 -10.96 37.02 -10.51
CA PHE A 551 -10.42 38.38 -10.40
C PHE A 551 -9.89 38.83 -11.76
N GLU A 552 -10.77 39.36 -12.59
CA GLU A 552 -10.42 39.76 -13.96
C GLU A 552 -9.64 41.07 -13.99
N SER A 553 -8.51 41.06 -14.71
CA SER A 553 -7.63 42.22 -14.83
C SER A 553 -6.93 42.29 -16.18
N HIS A 554 -6.60 43.51 -16.59
CA HIS A 554 -5.80 43.82 -17.76
C HIS A 554 -4.41 44.37 -17.39
N THR A 555 -4.05 44.45 -16.10
CA THR A 555 -2.71 44.85 -15.63
C THR A 555 -2.29 44.08 -14.39
N ILE A 556 -1.02 43.68 -14.32
CA ILE A 556 -0.44 42.99 -13.16
C ILE A 556 -0.52 43.83 -11.88
N ASP A 557 -0.48 45.17 -11.94
CA ASP A 557 -0.41 46.02 -10.73
C ASP A 557 -1.63 45.87 -9.79
N GLN A 558 -2.79 45.45 -10.31
CA GLN A 558 -3.95 45.15 -9.48
C GLN A 558 -3.71 43.98 -8.51
N ILE A 559 -2.66 43.17 -8.70
CA ILE A 559 -2.29 42.11 -7.76
C ILE A 559 -1.85 42.67 -6.39
N ARG A 560 -1.37 43.91 -6.35
CA ARG A 560 -0.91 44.58 -5.13
C ARG A 560 -2.04 44.81 -4.11
N GLN A 561 -3.30 44.87 -4.55
CA GLN A 561 -4.43 45.05 -3.63
C GLN A 561 -4.58 43.88 -2.64
N PHE A 562 -4.24 42.65 -3.07
CA PHE A 562 -4.35 41.44 -2.27
C PHE A 562 -3.25 41.34 -1.19
N LEU A 563 -2.14 42.06 -1.35
CA LEU A 563 -1.08 42.13 -0.33
C LEU A 563 -1.55 42.81 0.96
N SER A 564 -2.50 43.75 0.84
CA SER A 564 -3.08 44.46 1.99
C SER A 564 -4.21 43.70 2.67
N ASP A 565 -4.69 42.60 2.08
CA ASP A 565 -5.85 41.86 2.56
C ASP A 565 -5.44 40.69 3.47
N LYS A 566 -6.01 40.69 4.69
CA LYS A 566 -5.74 39.69 5.72
C LYS A 566 -6.45 38.36 5.49
N ASP A 567 -7.49 38.36 4.65
CA ASP A 567 -8.35 37.21 4.33
C ASP A 567 -7.96 36.55 3.00
N PHE A 568 -7.02 37.14 2.26
CA PHE A 568 -6.45 36.58 1.04
C PHE A 568 -5.65 35.30 1.34
N GLY A 569 -6.11 34.16 0.82
CA GLY A 569 -5.53 32.83 1.04
C GLY A 569 -4.55 32.37 -0.04
N GLY A 570 -4.60 32.95 -1.24
CA GLY A 570 -3.78 32.56 -2.39
C GLY A 570 -4.52 32.69 -3.72
N MET A 571 -3.78 32.60 -4.83
CA MET A 571 -4.33 32.87 -6.15
C MET A 571 -3.66 32.05 -7.26
N THR A 572 -4.46 31.54 -8.18
CA THR A 572 -3.96 31.05 -9.47
C THR A 572 -3.73 32.25 -10.40
N VAL A 573 -2.55 32.36 -10.99
CA VAL A 573 -2.21 33.36 -12.01
C VAL A 573 -2.27 32.71 -13.37
N VAL A 574 -2.98 33.34 -14.32
CA VAL A 574 -3.06 32.88 -15.71
C VAL A 574 -2.57 33.94 -16.69
N SER A 575 -2.67 33.64 -17.99
CA SER A 575 -2.22 34.52 -19.08
C SER A 575 -2.86 35.92 -18.98
N PRO A 576 -2.10 37.01 -19.28
CA PRO A 576 -0.69 37.03 -19.70
C PRO A 576 0.33 36.99 -18.55
N PHE A 577 -0.10 37.15 -17.30
CA PHE A 577 0.74 37.58 -16.18
C PHE A 577 1.68 36.54 -15.55
N LYS A 578 1.69 35.28 -16.03
CA LYS A 578 2.50 34.20 -15.42
C LYS A 578 4.01 34.50 -15.40
N GLU A 579 4.51 35.28 -16.36
CA GLU A 579 5.92 35.67 -16.43
C GLU A 579 6.19 36.98 -15.67
N GLU A 580 5.29 37.96 -15.78
CA GLU A 580 5.40 39.27 -15.08
C GLU A 580 5.40 39.12 -13.56
N VAL A 581 4.61 38.18 -13.03
CA VAL A 581 4.47 37.99 -11.57
C VAL A 581 5.74 37.44 -10.90
N VAL A 582 6.69 36.91 -11.68
CA VAL A 582 8.02 36.47 -11.17
C VAL A 582 8.80 37.63 -10.55
N ALA A 583 8.61 38.86 -11.04
CA ALA A 583 9.24 40.05 -10.47
C ALA A 583 8.54 40.60 -9.21
N LEU A 584 7.45 39.95 -8.75
CA LEU A 584 6.61 40.41 -7.64
C LEU A 584 6.56 39.47 -6.44
N VAL A 585 7.21 38.30 -6.50
CA VAL A 585 7.32 37.37 -5.38
C VAL A 585 8.64 37.50 -4.66
N ASP A 586 8.63 37.37 -3.33
CA ASP A 586 9.83 37.37 -2.50
C ASP A 586 10.57 36.03 -2.55
N PHE A 587 9.81 34.95 -2.77
CA PHE A 587 10.31 33.57 -2.85
C PHE A 587 9.64 32.83 -4.01
N ALA A 588 10.35 31.87 -4.62
CA ALA A 588 9.81 30.98 -5.64
C ALA A 588 10.25 29.53 -5.41
N SER A 589 9.47 28.56 -5.87
CA SER A 589 9.91 27.16 -5.94
C SER A 589 11.06 26.99 -6.94
N PRO A 590 11.95 25.99 -6.75
CA PRO A 590 12.99 25.66 -7.72
C PRO A 590 12.44 25.46 -9.14
N GLU A 591 11.26 24.84 -9.26
CA GLU A 591 10.56 24.58 -10.50
C GLU A 591 10.01 25.87 -11.13
N ALA A 592 9.35 26.74 -10.35
CA ALA A 592 8.90 28.04 -10.86
C ALA A 592 10.06 28.92 -11.33
N HIS A 593 11.21 28.86 -10.64
CA HIS A 593 12.43 29.54 -11.05
C HIS A 593 13.01 28.97 -12.35
N ALA A 594 13.11 27.64 -12.48
CA ALA A 594 13.60 26.97 -13.68
C ALA A 594 12.69 27.18 -14.91
N ILE A 595 11.38 27.19 -14.70
CA ILE A 595 10.37 27.47 -15.75
C ILE A 595 10.34 28.96 -16.12
N GLY A 596 10.71 29.86 -15.20
CA GLY A 596 10.63 31.31 -15.38
C GLY A 596 9.18 31.80 -15.52
N ALA A 597 8.23 31.11 -14.87
CA ALA A 597 6.82 31.49 -14.84
C ALA A 597 6.12 30.89 -13.62
N ILE A 598 5.23 31.65 -12.99
CA ILE A 598 4.45 31.28 -11.79
C ILE A 598 2.97 31.21 -12.18
N ASN A 599 2.29 30.13 -11.76
CA ASN A 599 0.85 29.99 -11.91
C ASN A 599 0.11 29.97 -10.56
N THR A 600 0.82 29.91 -9.43
CA THR A 600 0.25 29.73 -8.09
C THR A 600 0.95 30.69 -7.13
N LEU A 601 0.19 31.57 -6.47
CA LEU A 601 0.66 32.48 -5.44
C LEU A 601 0.14 32.05 -4.07
N VAL A 602 1.05 32.00 -3.10
CA VAL A 602 0.75 31.71 -1.69
C VAL A 602 1.24 32.87 -0.83
N PRO A 603 0.36 33.55 -0.08
CA PRO A 603 0.78 34.59 0.86
C PRO A 603 1.43 33.98 2.10
N LEU A 604 2.57 34.53 2.49
CA LEU A 604 3.28 34.18 3.71
C LEU A 604 2.92 35.18 4.81
N ARG A 605 2.60 34.68 6.01
CA ARG A 605 2.29 35.47 7.21
C ARG A 605 3.53 35.78 8.07
N THR A 606 4.65 35.17 7.74
CA THR A 606 5.99 35.47 8.25
C THR A 606 6.96 35.60 7.07
N PRO A 607 8.06 36.35 7.18
CA PRO A 607 8.99 36.62 6.07
C PRO A 607 9.93 35.42 5.78
N ASN A 608 9.44 34.18 5.94
CA ASN A 608 10.20 32.96 5.79
C ASN A 608 9.32 31.80 5.28
N LEU A 609 9.96 30.80 4.67
CA LEU A 609 9.28 29.65 4.07
C LEU A 609 8.53 28.77 5.08
N ASP A 610 8.86 28.85 6.38
CA ASP A 610 8.11 28.17 7.45
C ASP A 610 6.62 28.53 7.45
N SER A 611 6.25 29.72 6.95
CA SER A 611 4.84 30.11 6.79
C SER A 611 4.06 29.20 5.84
N LEU A 612 4.71 28.45 4.94
CA LEU A 612 4.06 27.48 4.06
C LEU A 612 3.47 26.29 4.84
N ALA A 613 3.94 26.04 6.07
CA ALA A 613 3.38 25.06 7.00
C ALA A 613 2.16 25.62 7.77
N ALA A 614 2.14 26.94 8.03
CA ALA A 614 1.15 27.62 8.84
C ALA A 614 -0.05 28.13 8.01
N ARG A 615 -0.63 27.24 7.18
CA ARG A 615 -1.74 27.59 6.27
C ARG A 615 -3.05 27.87 7.02
N ASN A 616 -3.97 28.53 6.33
CA ASN A 616 -5.35 28.80 6.78
C ASN A 616 -5.44 29.61 8.08
N ARG A 617 -4.62 30.66 8.18
CA ARG A 617 -4.72 31.71 9.19
C ARG A 617 -4.74 33.09 8.56
N ARG A 618 -5.64 33.94 9.05
CA ARG A 618 -5.73 35.36 8.69
C ARG A 618 -4.55 36.12 9.28
N GLY A 619 -4.11 37.15 8.57
CA GLY A 619 -2.99 37.99 9.01
C GLY A 619 -2.42 38.82 7.87
N PRO A 620 -1.56 39.81 8.17
CA PRO A 620 -0.88 40.58 7.13
C PRO A 620 -0.12 39.64 6.17
N VAL A 621 -0.12 39.94 4.88
CA VAL A 621 0.84 39.35 3.94
C VAL A 621 2.18 40.00 4.23
N MET A 622 3.16 39.20 4.66
CA MET A 622 4.52 39.66 4.96
C MET A 622 5.49 39.39 3.81
N ALA A 623 5.18 38.40 2.97
CA ALA A 623 5.88 38.04 1.74
C ALA A 623 4.96 37.21 0.82
N LEU A 624 5.32 37.08 -0.45
CA LEU A 624 4.71 36.17 -1.42
C LEU A 624 5.64 35.02 -1.77
N PHE A 625 5.07 33.81 -1.86
CA PHE A 625 5.70 32.66 -2.47
C PHE A 625 5.02 32.33 -3.81
N GLY A 626 5.83 32.15 -4.86
CA GLY A 626 5.39 31.72 -6.19
C GLY A 626 5.72 30.27 -6.50
N ASP A 627 4.75 29.53 -7.01
CA ASP A 627 4.91 28.16 -7.49
C ASP A 627 4.39 27.98 -8.91
N ASN A 628 4.78 26.88 -9.55
CA ASN A 628 4.25 26.45 -10.83
C ASN A 628 3.71 25.03 -10.72
N THR A 629 2.41 24.86 -10.95
CA THR A 629 1.72 23.56 -10.93
C THR A 629 1.35 23.06 -12.33
N ASP A 630 1.69 23.80 -13.39
CA ASP A 630 1.40 23.41 -14.77
C ASP A 630 2.21 22.15 -15.17
N TRP A 631 3.50 22.11 -14.80
CA TRP A 631 4.39 20.97 -15.06
C TRP A 631 3.93 19.70 -14.34
N ILE A 632 3.35 19.84 -13.14
CA ILE A 632 2.73 18.75 -12.38
C ILE A 632 1.55 18.19 -13.18
N GLY A 633 0.70 19.06 -13.75
CA GLY A 633 -0.42 18.67 -14.60
C GLY A 633 0.03 17.93 -15.86
N VAL A 634 0.98 18.48 -16.61
CA VAL A 634 1.56 17.85 -17.82
C VAL A 634 2.17 16.49 -17.48
N THR A 635 3.03 16.45 -16.46
CA THR A 635 3.68 15.23 -15.96
C THR A 635 2.65 14.19 -15.53
N THR A 636 1.62 14.57 -14.79
CA THR A 636 0.54 13.66 -14.35
C THR A 636 -0.21 13.07 -15.54
N CYS A 637 -0.59 13.90 -16.52
CA CYS A 637 -1.29 13.43 -17.73
C CYS A 637 -0.45 12.41 -18.52
N VAL A 638 0.83 12.69 -18.75
CA VAL A 638 1.74 11.75 -19.44
C VAL A 638 1.98 10.50 -18.60
N ARG A 639 2.29 10.66 -17.31
CA ARG A 639 2.55 9.54 -16.37
C ARG A 639 1.32 8.72 -16.03
N HIS A 640 0.09 9.17 -16.28
CA HIS A 640 -1.09 8.31 -16.15
C HIS A 640 -1.45 7.61 -17.45
N ASN A 641 -1.25 8.23 -18.62
CA ASN A 641 -1.79 7.70 -19.88
C ASN A 641 -0.78 6.89 -20.72
N LEU A 642 0.52 6.93 -20.44
CA LEU A 642 1.49 6.03 -21.08
C LEU A 642 1.33 4.58 -20.62
N SER A 643 1.46 3.62 -21.53
CA SER A 643 1.50 2.18 -21.23
C SER A 643 2.91 1.73 -20.81
N PRO A 644 3.06 0.62 -20.05
CA PRO A 644 4.38 0.07 -19.70
C PRO A 644 5.27 -0.32 -20.90
N ILE A 645 4.66 -0.61 -22.06
CA ILE A 645 5.39 -0.88 -23.31
C ILE A 645 5.89 0.41 -24.00
N ASN A 646 5.26 1.55 -23.67
CA ASN A 646 5.65 2.88 -24.13
C ASN A 646 6.34 3.69 -23.00
N THR A 647 6.95 2.99 -22.03
CA THR A 647 7.71 3.64 -20.93
C THR A 647 8.80 4.54 -21.51
N ILE A 648 8.94 5.73 -20.90
CA ILE A 648 9.90 6.75 -21.35
C ILE A 648 11.32 6.20 -21.17
N THR A 649 12.13 6.31 -22.21
CA THR A 649 13.54 5.90 -22.22
C THR A 649 14.42 7.08 -22.63
N PRO A 650 15.75 7.02 -22.43
CA PRO A 650 16.69 8.03 -22.97
C PRO A 650 16.70 8.16 -24.50
N ARG A 651 15.93 7.35 -25.23
CA ARG A 651 15.75 7.42 -26.70
C ARG A 651 14.37 7.94 -27.11
N THR A 652 13.49 8.24 -26.15
CA THR A 652 12.14 8.75 -26.42
C THR A 652 12.21 10.23 -26.80
N THR A 653 11.54 10.60 -27.88
CA THR A 653 11.46 12.00 -28.36
C THR A 653 10.09 12.60 -28.05
N ALA A 654 10.06 13.85 -27.64
CA ALA A 654 8.84 14.64 -27.43
C ALA A 654 8.86 15.92 -28.30
N LEU A 655 7.67 16.47 -28.59
CA LEU A 655 7.49 17.72 -29.33
C LEU A 655 6.57 18.65 -28.53
N VAL A 656 7.02 19.88 -28.28
CA VAL A 656 6.22 20.96 -27.67
C VAL A 656 5.97 22.03 -28.74
N VAL A 657 4.72 22.50 -28.84
CA VAL A 657 4.31 23.51 -29.83
C VAL A 657 3.80 24.75 -29.08
N GLY A 658 4.52 25.87 -29.22
CA GLY A 658 4.26 27.13 -28.51
C GLY A 658 5.49 27.62 -27.74
N ALA A 659 5.44 28.85 -27.22
CA ALA A 659 6.59 29.52 -26.58
C ALA A 659 6.30 30.29 -25.28
N GLY A 660 5.05 30.31 -24.79
CA GLY A 660 4.70 30.96 -23.51
C GLY A 660 4.95 30.07 -22.28
N GLY A 661 4.65 30.56 -21.08
CA GLY A 661 4.88 29.84 -19.81
C GLY A 661 4.42 28.38 -19.74
N MET A 662 3.30 28.00 -20.40
CA MET A 662 2.87 26.59 -20.49
C MET A 662 3.86 25.71 -21.27
N ALA A 663 4.47 26.24 -22.33
CA ALA A 663 5.46 25.53 -23.13
C ALA A 663 6.76 25.35 -22.33
N ARG A 664 7.20 26.37 -21.57
CA ARG A 664 8.34 26.24 -20.65
C ARG A 664 8.08 25.15 -19.59
N ALA A 665 6.90 25.16 -18.97
CA ALA A 665 6.45 24.14 -18.01
C ALA A 665 6.20 22.74 -18.62
N SER A 666 6.34 22.58 -19.94
CA SER A 666 6.26 21.29 -20.64
C SER A 666 7.64 20.77 -21.10
N VAL A 667 8.70 21.56 -20.92
CA VAL A 667 10.09 21.24 -21.27
C VAL A 667 10.92 20.88 -20.03
N VAL A 668 10.60 21.50 -18.88
CA VAL A 668 11.09 21.15 -17.54
C VAL A 668 10.34 19.91 -17.03
#